data_AF-A0A7H0HU81-F1
#
_entry.id   AF-A0A7H0HU81-F1
#
_cell.length_a   1.000
_cell.length_b   1.000
_cell.length_c   1.000
_cell.angle_alpha   90.00
_cell.angle_beta   90.00
_cell.angle_gamma   90.00
#
_symmetry.space_group_name_H-M   'P 1'
#
loop_
_entity.id
_entity.type
_entity.pdbx_description
1 polymer ?
#
loop_
_entity_poly.entity_id
_entity_poly.type
_entity_poly.pdbx_seq_one_letter_code
_entity_poly.pdbx_strand_id
1 'polypeptide(L)'
;MIPPDDTIAVVHLDLRSGAAEIDSPEVLRTKVARRLGSAGLPEPDHPLFLVVDTPAGLTDHQRQYELLTTYRALGKIRILVLLVGSAPGSYAREGEAFLPDRRLVRPAVLRASGIALLWAGDLRSARTALEQLPPDDPDALAVLVDVLSVPDVFLRMVDDVSGLPDAVAAPGVRLLEQDLPPEVRDRAWRDALARFAGEDHEPAAAGNTLSGAELPEPLRGLVEGRGGRDMRHRTPGGDADQAYHACAQALERAEDDVTALRSLPGLLARTRLTALEEDLEEAHRALGSYRELVAGALRSDGGSGAPPSAAEASARLAALGLHVPSADGVGDRIGEGLREFAGKLLHRGLALRAVAQRFTVLAGQVEPVPGASLLPRIDAHSADRVARRTAAEGVPLPPPAVGASVAAGAAGALGALWQGPLAALAALVPLAFVAAALCGAARLRDVSRPGGTARPPLGPPVAAALGAVAGVVTAYAAGTPLWAGTAGLLLAAGTTVETVRRLWRATADSWAAGRGTVALREALAGLDGLLARLVREHWAAEERLYCADAARSVAGMLRATADAADAEALVEPGRPRTTTAPAQPPAPAPEPAADDWLRSPSTLEAGAYGDADDADTEWARAYALDERPAGAPEAAVPHQAEPADSWDHRPARLPRWLHRETGEGGPDLVATLAGDLTDAAMDAMDAYWGAVERGQAGALAARNTEDRVRELLSDARIHLQRNGVLAAPRFAAAHRVRAGSANLLGTDPHRVASLVGAESERNTVVQLSSPEQGALLSRDPAAAVWVRFAPEAVRTDVETAWRANGAAQHEEPLWTATGRYAGLIRLTPLRMGVVDTVRPRHGAEPETGDADLYAGRDGEGW
;
A
#
# COMPACT_ATOMS: atom_id res chain seq x y z
N MET A 1 12.33 -30.13 -20.39
CA MET A 1 12.24 -28.71 -19.97
C MET A 1 11.16 -28.08 -20.81
N ILE A 2 9.98 -27.92 -20.22
CA ILE A 2 8.86 -27.18 -20.80
C ILE A 2 9.00 -25.74 -20.26
N PRO A 3 8.81 -24.69 -21.09
CA PRO A 3 8.90 -23.31 -20.63
C PRO A 3 7.85 -23.03 -19.53
N PRO A 4 8.12 -22.08 -18.62
CA PRO A 4 7.32 -21.81 -17.42
C PRO A 4 5.95 -21.15 -17.66
N ASP A 5 5.48 -21.06 -18.92
CA ASP A 5 4.28 -20.30 -19.30
C ASP A 5 3.03 -21.15 -19.60
N ASP A 6 3.14 -22.49 -19.63
CA ASP A 6 1.98 -23.34 -19.84
C ASP A 6 1.32 -23.69 -18.51
N THR A 7 0.09 -23.18 -18.30
CA THR A 7 -0.73 -23.58 -17.15
C THR A 7 -1.23 -25.00 -17.39
N ILE A 8 -0.43 -26.00 -16.99
CA ILE A 8 -0.75 -27.42 -17.19
C ILE A 8 -1.78 -27.83 -16.13
N ALA A 9 -2.99 -28.16 -16.56
CA ALA A 9 -4.06 -28.67 -15.71
C ALA A 9 -4.50 -30.08 -16.11
N VAL A 10 -4.78 -30.92 -15.12
CA VAL A 10 -5.34 -32.26 -15.33
C VAL A 10 -6.86 -32.20 -15.27
N VAL A 11 -7.51 -32.65 -16.34
CA VAL A 11 -8.97 -32.72 -16.44
C VAL A 11 -9.43 -34.10 -15.95
N HIS A 12 -10.16 -34.10 -14.82
CA HIS A 12 -10.73 -35.31 -14.24
C HIS A 12 -12.12 -35.64 -14.81
N LEU A 13 -12.29 -36.88 -15.27
CA LEU A 13 -13.55 -37.44 -15.79
C LEU A 13 -13.85 -38.78 -15.10
N ASP A 14 -14.98 -38.88 -14.40
CA ASP A 14 -15.47 -40.15 -13.83
C ASP A 14 -16.50 -40.78 -14.78
N LEU A 15 -16.10 -41.88 -15.42
CA LEU A 15 -16.95 -42.63 -16.36
C LEU A 15 -17.89 -43.60 -15.63
N ARG A 16 -17.63 -43.93 -14.35
CA ARG A 16 -18.47 -44.88 -13.60
C ARG A 16 -19.88 -44.35 -13.37
N SER A 17 -20.01 -43.03 -13.22
CA SER A 17 -21.28 -42.33 -13.02
C SER A 17 -21.67 -41.41 -14.18
N GLY A 18 -20.72 -41.05 -15.06
CA GLY A 18 -20.90 -40.01 -16.07
C GLY A 18 -20.62 -40.42 -17.52
N ALA A 19 -20.43 -41.72 -17.82
CA ALA A 19 -20.14 -42.16 -19.20
C ALA A 19 -21.27 -41.88 -20.19
N ALA A 20 -22.53 -42.03 -19.77
CA ALA A 20 -23.70 -41.78 -20.63
C ALA A 20 -23.85 -40.30 -21.02
N GLU A 21 -23.33 -39.38 -20.20
CA GLU A 21 -23.35 -37.95 -20.48
C GLU A 21 -22.33 -37.52 -21.54
N ILE A 22 -21.37 -38.39 -21.90
CA ILE A 22 -20.31 -38.11 -22.86
C ILE A 22 -20.57 -38.93 -24.13
N ASP A 23 -21.57 -38.52 -24.90
CA ASP A 23 -22.01 -39.23 -26.11
C ASP A 23 -21.44 -38.64 -27.42
N SER A 24 -20.93 -37.40 -27.36
CA SER A 24 -20.52 -36.61 -28.53
C SER A 24 -19.29 -35.72 -28.24
N PRO A 25 -18.51 -35.34 -29.28
CA PRO A 25 -17.34 -34.48 -29.12
C PRO A 25 -17.66 -33.09 -28.56
N GLU A 26 -18.82 -32.52 -28.90
CA GLU A 26 -19.24 -31.19 -28.46
C GLU A 26 -19.57 -31.15 -26.97
N VAL A 27 -20.24 -32.20 -26.47
CA VAL A 27 -20.54 -32.34 -25.05
C VAL A 27 -19.26 -32.56 -24.25
N LEU A 28 -18.31 -33.36 -24.77
CA LEU A 28 -16.99 -33.51 -24.16
C LEU A 28 -16.27 -32.17 -24.05
N ARG A 29 -16.19 -31.38 -25.12
CA ARG A 29 -15.59 -30.02 -25.09
C ARG A 29 -16.27 -29.10 -24.10
N THR A 30 -17.60 -29.09 -24.06
CA THR A 30 -18.37 -28.27 -23.12
C THR A 30 -18.07 -28.66 -21.68
N LYS A 31 -17.93 -29.96 -21.40
CA LYS A 31 -17.59 -30.48 -20.07
C LYS A 31 -16.15 -30.11 -19.67
N VAL A 32 -15.20 -30.20 -20.59
CA VAL A 32 -13.80 -29.76 -20.42
C VAL A 32 -13.75 -28.25 -20.16
N ALA A 33 -14.36 -27.43 -21.02
CA ALA A 33 -14.42 -25.98 -20.88
C ALA A 33 -15.08 -25.54 -19.57
N ARG A 34 -16.15 -26.22 -19.13
CA ARG A 34 -16.79 -25.95 -17.84
C ARG A 34 -15.86 -26.25 -16.67
N ARG A 35 -15.12 -27.36 -16.71
CA ARG A 35 -14.16 -27.73 -15.67
C ARG A 35 -13.00 -26.74 -15.60
N LEU A 36 -12.42 -26.38 -16.74
CA LEU A 36 -11.35 -25.37 -16.82
C LEU A 36 -11.84 -23.97 -16.42
N GLY A 37 -13.04 -23.57 -16.86
CA GLY A 37 -13.68 -22.30 -16.49
C GLY A 37 -13.98 -22.22 -14.99
N SER A 38 -14.45 -23.30 -14.36
CA SER A 38 -14.61 -23.36 -12.89
C SER A 38 -13.27 -23.28 -12.15
N ALA A 39 -12.16 -23.49 -12.86
CA ALA A 39 -10.82 -23.33 -12.34
C ALA A 39 -10.15 -22.00 -12.70
N GLY A 40 -10.82 -21.13 -13.47
CA GLY A 40 -10.24 -19.87 -13.98
C GLY A 40 -9.10 -20.10 -14.97
N LEU A 41 -9.05 -21.27 -15.62
CA LEU A 41 -7.95 -21.67 -16.49
C LEU A 41 -8.33 -21.66 -17.97
N PRO A 42 -7.40 -21.27 -18.87
CA PRO A 42 -7.59 -21.40 -20.30
C PRO A 42 -7.55 -22.86 -20.76
N GLU A 43 -7.93 -23.12 -22.01
CA GLU A 43 -7.78 -24.45 -22.63
C GLU A 43 -6.27 -24.75 -22.86
N PRO A 44 -5.73 -25.87 -22.33
CA PRO A 44 -4.31 -26.16 -22.42
C PRO A 44 -3.93 -26.68 -23.82
N ASP A 45 -2.75 -26.27 -24.29
CA ASP A 45 -2.18 -26.77 -25.55
C ASP A 45 -1.96 -28.30 -25.52
N HIS A 46 -1.60 -28.83 -24.36
CA HIS A 46 -1.35 -30.26 -24.11
C HIS A 46 -2.32 -30.82 -23.07
N PRO A 47 -3.53 -31.27 -23.46
CA PRO A 47 -4.53 -31.72 -22.50
C PRO A 47 -4.12 -33.02 -21.80
N LEU A 48 -4.26 -33.02 -20.47
CA LEU A 48 -4.02 -34.17 -19.60
C LEU A 48 -5.37 -34.67 -19.07
N PHE A 49 -5.73 -35.91 -19.37
CA PHE A 49 -7.00 -36.51 -18.91
C PHE A 49 -6.74 -37.59 -17.86
N LEU A 50 -7.32 -37.40 -16.67
CA LEU A 50 -7.43 -38.44 -15.65
C LEU A 50 -8.83 -39.03 -15.72
N VAL A 51 -8.93 -40.30 -16.12
CA VAL A 51 -10.19 -41.01 -16.32
C VAL A 51 -10.36 -42.05 -15.24
N VAL A 52 -11.44 -41.96 -14.45
CA VAL A 52 -11.79 -42.98 -13.46
C VAL A 52 -12.86 -43.90 -14.05
N ASP A 53 -12.60 -45.19 -14.03
CA ASP A 53 -13.50 -46.20 -14.59
C ASP A 53 -13.43 -47.52 -13.80
N THR A 54 -14.21 -48.52 -14.20
CA THR A 54 -14.13 -49.89 -13.68
C THR A 54 -13.51 -50.85 -14.70
N PRO A 55 -12.96 -52.00 -14.27
CA PRO A 55 -12.49 -53.03 -15.19
C PRO A 55 -13.54 -53.51 -16.21
N ALA A 56 -14.83 -53.55 -15.86
CA ALA A 56 -15.92 -53.84 -16.79
C ALA A 56 -16.21 -52.67 -17.74
N GLY A 57 -16.14 -51.44 -17.20
CA GLY A 57 -16.31 -50.20 -17.96
C GLY A 57 -15.30 -50.01 -19.10
N LEU A 58 -14.12 -50.63 -19.03
CA LEU A 58 -13.15 -50.61 -20.13
C LEU A 58 -13.76 -51.06 -21.46
N THR A 59 -14.55 -52.14 -21.47
CA THR A 59 -15.21 -52.62 -22.69
C THR A 59 -16.49 -51.86 -22.98
N ASP A 60 -17.24 -51.46 -21.95
CA ASP A 60 -18.56 -50.83 -22.10
C ASP A 60 -18.44 -49.37 -22.55
N HIS A 61 -17.38 -48.67 -22.17
CA HIS A 61 -17.16 -47.24 -22.44
C HIS A 61 -16.18 -46.98 -23.61
N GLN A 62 -16.03 -47.93 -24.52
CA GLN A 62 -15.09 -47.79 -25.64
C GLN A 62 -15.32 -46.53 -26.47
N ARG A 63 -16.59 -46.20 -26.77
CA ARG A 63 -16.95 -44.99 -27.53
C ARG A 63 -16.44 -43.72 -26.84
N GLN A 64 -16.52 -43.66 -25.51
CA GLN A 64 -16.02 -42.54 -24.71
C GLN A 64 -14.49 -42.43 -24.79
N TYR A 65 -13.77 -43.56 -24.76
CA TYR A 65 -12.31 -43.57 -24.95
C TYR A 65 -11.89 -43.15 -26.37
N GLU A 66 -12.68 -43.48 -27.40
CA GLU A 66 -12.47 -42.99 -28.78
C GLU A 66 -12.66 -41.47 -28.87
N LEU A 67 -13.66 -40.91 -28.20
CA LEU A 67 -13.87 -39.46 -28.14
C LEU A 67 -12.71 -38.74 -27.44
N LEU A 68 -12.15 -39.32 -26.37
CA LEU A 68 -11.02 -38.74 -25.64
C LEU A 68 -9.72 -38.78 -26.45
N THR A 69 -9.44 -39.89 -27.13
CA THR A 69 -8.23 -40.03 -27.95
C THR A 69 -8.27 -39.20 -29.24
N THR A 70 -9.46 -38.85 -29.72
CA THR A 70 -9.67 -37.98 -30.89
C THR A 70 -9.96 -36.51 -30.54
N TYR A 71 -9.83 -36.13 -29.27
CA TYR A 71 -10.02 -34.75 -28.81
C TYR A 71 -9.10 -33.79 -29.59
N ARG A 72 -9.65 -32.77 -30.26
CA ARG A 72 -8.81 -31.83 -31.01
C ARG A 72 -8.15 -30.85 -30.05
N ALA A 73 -6.84 -30.96 -29.87
CA ALA A 73 -5.99 -29.99 -29.19
C ALA A 73 -4.77 -29.64 -30.06
N LEU A 74 -4.06 -28.58 -29.71
CA LEU A 74 -2.85 -28.13 -30.44
C LEU A 74 -1.68 -29.11 -30.26
N GLY A 75 -1.59 -29.74 -29.10
CA GLY A 75 -0.50 -30.62 -28.68
C GLY A 75 -0.91 -32.07 -28.44
N LYS A 76 0.06 -32.87 -27.97
CA LYS A 76 -0.14 -34.30 -27.64
C LYS A 76 -1.07 -34.48 -26.43
N ILE A 77 -2.05 -35.34 -26.59
CA ILE A 77 -2.98 -35.78 -25.53
C ILE A 77 -2.30 -36.87 -24.69
N ARG A 78 -2.41 -36.77 -23.36
CA ARG A 78 -1.98 -37.83 -22.44
C ARG A 78 -3.17 -38.28 -21.59
N ILE A 79 -3.35 -39.59 -21.42
CA ILE A 79 -4.48 -40.17 -20.69
C ILE A 79 -3.97 -41.12 -19.62
N LEU A 80 -4.37 -40.90 -18.37
CA LEU A 80 -4.18 -41.84 -17.27
C LEU A 80 -5.55 -42.41 -16.88
N VAL A 81 -5.72 -43.73 -17.03
CA VAL A 81 -6.95 -44.42 -16.66
C VAL A 81 -6.75 -45.10 -15.30
N LEU A 82 -7.51 -44.68 -14.29
CA LEU A 82 -7.57 -45.30 -12.98
C LEU A 82 -8.78 -46.25 -12.93
N LEU A 83 -8.51 -47.55 -12.90
CA LEU A 83 -9.51 -48.60 -12.77
C LEU A 83 -9.72 -48.93 -11.30
N VAL A 84 -10.96 -48.79 -10.84
CA VAL A 84 -11.36 -49.08 -9.46
C VAL A 84 -12.20 -50.36 -9.43
N GLY A 85 -11.84 -51.28 -8.54
CA GLY A 85 -12.58 -52.51 -8.27
C GLY A 85 -11.98 -53.79 -8.84
N SER A 86 -12.55 -54.91 -8.44
CA SER A 86 -12.09 -56.26 -8.80
C SER A 86 -12.31 -56.57 -10.29
N ALA A 87 -11.55 -57.55 -10.81
CA ALA A 87 -11.73 -58.04 -12.18
C ALA A 87 -13.18 -58.53 -12.40
N PRO A 88 -13.77 -58.29 -13.59
CA PRO A 88 -15.08 -58.85 -13.90
C PRO A 88 -14.95 -60.37 -13.92
N GLY A 89 -15.84 -61.08 -13.23
CA GLY A 89 -15.94 -62.53 -13.38
C GLY A 89 -16.81 -62.89 -14.57
N SER A 90 -16.46 -63.99 -15.22
CA SER A 90 -17.30 -64.61 -16.24
C SER A 90 -18.36 -65.47 -15.55
N TYR A 91 -19.63 -65.30 -15.92
CA TYR A 91 -20.66 -66.29 -15.60
C TYR A 91 -20.39 -67.54 -16.44
N ALA A 92 -19.91 -68.61 -15.80
CA ALA A 92 -19.97 -69.94 -16.40
C ALA A 92 -21.40 -70.46 -16.24
N ARG A 93 -22.30 -70.09 -17.16
CA ARG A 93 -23.66 -70.65 -17.40
C ARG A 93 -24.59 -70.77 -16.18
N GLU A 94 -25.87 -70.41 -16.34
CA GLU A 94 -26.92 -70.49 -15.28
C GLU A 94 -26.72 -71.63 -14.28
N GLY A 95 -26.26 -71.30 -13.06
CA GLY A 95 -26.20 -72.22 -11.92
C GLY A 95 -24.83 -72.45 -11.26
N GLU A 96 -23.70 -71.99 -11.81
CA GLU A 96 -22.39 -72.15 -11.16
C GLU A 96 -21.80 -70.83 -10.61
N ALA A 97 -20.93 -70.98 -9.60
CA ALA A 97 -20.32 -69.86 -8.88
C ALA A 97 -19.48 -68.96 -9.80
N PHE A 98 -19.50 -67.66 -9.53
CA PHE A 98 -18.74 -66.62 -10.25
C PHE A 98 -17.24 -66.98 -10.27
N LEU A 99 -16.73 -67.37 -11.44
CA LEU A 99 -15.28 -67.59 -11.63
C LEU A 99 -14.68 -66.25 -12.08
N PRO A 100 -13.82 -65.61 -11.27
CA PRO A 100 -13.17 -64.36 -11.67
C PRO A 100 -12.34 -64.62 -12.92
N ASP A 101 -12.60 -63.86 -13.98
CA ASP A 101 -11.83 -63.95 -15.21
C ASP A 101 -10.42 -63.45 -14.88
N ARG A 102 -9.42 -64.29 -15.07
CA ARG A 102 -8.03 -64.00 -14.62
C ARG A 102 -7.30 -63.02 -15.53
N ARG A 103 -8.03 -62.20 -16.29
CA ARG A 103 -7.51 -61.33 -17.33
C ARG A 103 -8.16 -59.96 -17.31
N LEU A 104 -7.37 -58.92 -17.60
CA LEU A 104 -7.86 -57.56 -17.82
C LEU A 104 -8.05 -57.35 -19.33
N VAL A 105 -9.29 -57.10 -19.75
CA VAL A 105 -9.60 -56.84 -21.17
C VAL A 105 -9.45 -55.35 -21.45
N ARG A 106 -8.47 -55.00 -22.28
CA ARG A 106 -8.18 -53.62 -22.69
C ARG A 106 -8.61 -53.36 -24.14
N PRO A 107 -9.37 -52.30 -24.42
CA PRO A 107 -9.64 -51.85 -25.79
C PRO A 107 -8.37 -51.47 -26.55
N ALA A 108 -8.30 -51.80 -27.84
CA ALA A 108 -7.16 -51.45 -28.70
C ALA A 108 -6.85 -49.95 -28.77
N VAL A 109 -7.86 -49.09 -28.53
CA VAL A 109 -7.74 -47.62 -28.50
C VAL A 109 -6.79 -47.16 -27.38
N LEU A 110 -6.73 -47.88 -26.27
CA LEU A 110 -5.88 -47.58 -25.11
C LEU A 110 -4.44 -48.12 -25.24
N ARG A 111 -4.03 -48.55 -26.44
CA ARG A 111 -2.64 -48.97 -26.74
C ARG A 111 -1.75 -47.82 -27.23
N ALA A 112 -2.32 -46.64 -27.49
CA ALA A 112 -1.55 -45.53 -28.03
C ALA A 112 -0.45 -45.04 -27.07
N SER A 113 0.64 -44.51 -27.62
CA SER A 113 1.70 -43.90 -26.83
C SER A 113 1.16 -42.68 -26.06
N GLY A 114 1.39 -42.62 -24.75
CA GLY A 114 0.86 -41.56 -23.88
C GLY A 114 -0.42 -41.94 -23.12
N ILE A 115 -0.85 -43.21 -23.21
CA ILE A 115 -1.95 -43.76 -22.42
C ILE A 115 -1.38 -44.77 -21.40
N ALA A 116 -1.73 -44.62 -20.14
CA ALA A 116 -1.32 -45.50 -19.05
C ALA A 116 -2.53 -45.98 -18.23
N LEU A 117 -2.52 -47.24 -17.78
CA LEU A 117 -3.59 -47.82 -16.97
C LEU A 117 -3.07 -48.18 -15.56
N LEU A 118 -3.71 -47.62 -14.54
CA LEU A 118 -3.53 -47.98 -13.15
C LEU A 118 -4.72 -48.80 -12.67
N TRP A 119 -4.49 -50.00 -12.16
CA TRP A 119 -5.55 -50.86 -11.66
C TRP A 119 -5.51 -51.00 -10.14
N ALA A 120 -6.39 -50.27 -9.46
CA ALA A 120 -6.60 -50.31 -8.02
C ALA A 120 -7.81 -51.19 -7.67
N GLY A 121 -7.57 -52.47 -7.37
CA GLY A 121 -8.64 -53.44 -7.10
C GLY A 121 -9.33 -53.26 -5.75
N ASP A 122 -8.62 -52.73 -4.74
CA ASP A 122 -9.18 -52.44 -3.41
C ASP A 122 -8.55 -51.15 -2.85
N LEU A 123 -9.37 -50.10 -2.74
CA LEU A 123 -8.91 -48.78 -2.30
C LEU A 123 -8.67 -48.67 -0.79
N ARG A 124 -9.14 -49.61 0.03
CA ARG A 124 -8.89 -49.60 1.49
C ARG A 124 -7.75 -50.54 1.90
N SER A 125 -7.57 -51.61 1.13
CA SER A 125 -6.62 -52.72 1.35
C SER A 125 -6.48 -53.13 2.84
N ALA A 126 -7.64 -53.19 3.50
CA ALA A 126 -7.86 -53.68 4.86
C ALA A 126 -8.89 -54.82 4.80
N ARG A 127 -8.43 -56.04 4.55
CA ARG A 127 -9.20 -57.23 4.93
C ARG A 127 -8.53 -57.86 6.14
N THR A 128 -8.91 -57.43 7.34
CA THR A 128 -8.89 -58.37 8.46
C THR A 128 -10.11 -59.27 8.30
N ALA A 129 -10.05 -60.52 8.76
CA ALA A 129 -11.14 -61.50 8.57
C ALA A 129 -12.51 -61.06 9.13
N LEU A 130 -12.56 -59.93 9.85
CA LEU A 130 -13.73 -59.37 10.54
C LEU A 130 -14.29 -58.11 9.86
N GLU A 131 -13.62 -57.54 8.85
CA GLU A 131 -14.04 -56.30 8.17
C GLU A 131 -14.26 -56.58 6.67
N GLN A 132 -15.53 -56.75 6.26
CA GLN A 132 -15.95 -56.86 4.86
C GLN A 132 -16.62 -55.55 4.43
N LEU A 133 -15.80 -54.52 4.17
CA LEU A 133 -16.30 -53.25 3.63
C LEU A 133 -16.21 -53.23 2.08
N PRO A 134 -17.03 -52.41 1.40
CA PRO A 134 -16.99 -52.32 -0.05
C PRO A 134 -15.61 -51.84 -0.55
N PRO A 135 -15.11 -52.41 -1.67
CA PRO A 135 -13.78 -52.10 -2.22
C PRO A 135 -13.67 -50.72 -2.90
N ASP A 136 -14.81 -50.10 -3.21
CA ASP A 136 -14.93 -48.75 -3.79
C ASP A 136 -15.32 -47.77 -2.68
N ASP A 137 -14.31 -47.20 -2.03
CA ASP A 137 -14.49 -46.18 -1.01
C ASP A 137 -14.36 -44.79 -1.63
N PRO A 138 -15.45 -43.99 -1.70
CA PRO A 138 -15.43 -42.70 -2.38
C PRO A 138 -14.44 -41.71 -1.75
N ASP A 139 -14.25 -41.75 -0.42
CA ASP A 139 -13.32 -40.86 0.28
C ASP A 139 -11.86 -41.20 -0.02
N ALA A 140 -11.54 -42.50 -0.11
CA ALA A 140 -10.20 -42.98 -0.46
C ALA A 140 -9.88 -42.71 -1.94
N LEU A 141 -10.87 -42.87 -2.81
CA LEU A 141 -10.74 -42.55 -4.22
C LEU A 141 -10.51 -41.05 -4.45
N ALA A 142 -11.23 -40.18 -3.73
CA ALA A 142 -11.06 -38.74 -3.85
C ALA A 142 -9.61 -38.31 -3.58
N VAL A 143 -8.97 -38.87 -2.55
CA VAL A 143 -7.57 -38.59 -2.23
C VAL A 143 -6.61 -39.10 -3.32
N LEU A 144 -6.86 -40.30 -3.86
CA LEU A 144 -6.03 -40.85 -4.94
C LEU A 144 -6.18 -40.04 -6.24
N VAL A 145 -7.40 -39.62 -6.56
CA VAL A 145 -7.69 -38.74 -7.71
C VAL A 145 -7.02 -37.37 -7.52
N ASP A 146 -7.08 -36.78 -6.33
CA ASP A 146 -6.42 -35.51 -6.01
C ASP A 146 -4.90 -35.60 -6.26
N VAL A 147 -4.24 -36.66 -5.78
CA VAL A 147 -2.80 -36.89 -5.97
C VAL A 147 -2.45 -37.09 -7.44
N LEU A 148 -3.24 -37.89 -8.16
CA LEU A 148 -3.02 -38.13 -9.60
C LEU A 148 -3.41 -36.94 -10.48
N SER A 149 -4.17 -35.98 -9.93
CA SER A 149 -4.51 -34.72 -10.62
C SER A 149 -3.38 -33.68 -10.50
N VAL A 150 -2.35 -33.93 -9.68
CA VAL A 150 -1.14 -33.10 -9.64
C VAL A 150 -0.37 -33.29 -10.95
N PRO A 151 -0.16 -32.23 -11.77
CA PRO A 151 0.45 -32.37 -13.10
C PRO A 151 1.81 -33.07 -13.11
N ASP A 152 2.69 -32.74 -12.15
CA ASP A 152 4.01 -33.35 -12.02
C ASP A 152 3.91 -34.86 -11.78
N VAL A 153 3.02 -35.27 -10.87
CA VAL A 153 2.77 -36.68 -10.54
C VAL A 153 2.11 -37.38 -11.72
N PHE A 154 1.11 -36.77 -12.35
CA PHE A 154 0.41 -37.31 -13.51
C PHE A 154 1.38 -37.64 -14.64
N LEU A 155 2.21 -36.68 -15.04
CA LEU A 155 3.17 -36.84 -16.12
C LEU A 155 4.18 -37.93 -15.79
N ARG A 156 4.68 -37.94 -14.55
CA ARG A 156 5.59 -38.98 -14.07
C ARG A 156 4.94 -40.37 -14.09
N MET A 157 3.69 -40.50 -13.65
CA MET A 157 2.94 -41.76 -13.68
C MET A 157 2.76 -42.27 -15.11
N VAL A 158 2.33 -41.40 -16.03
CA VAL A 158 2.14 -41.79 -17.44
C VAL A 158 3.46 -42.26 -18.05
N ASP A 159 4.56 -41.54 -17.81
CA ASP A 159 5.87 -41.87 -18.36
C ASP A 159 6.41 -43.19 -17.78
N ASP A 160 6.34 -43.36 -16.46
CA ASP A 160 6.83 -44.57 -15.77
C ASP A 160 5.99 -45.81 -16.09
N VAL A 161 4.65 -45.69 -16.13
CA VAL A 161 3.77 -46.82 -16.48
C VAL A 161 3.89 -47.17 -17.96
N SER A 162 4.07 -46.20 -18.86
CA SER A 162 4.29 -46.47 -20.28
C SER A 162 5.55 -47.29 -20.56
N GLY A 163 6.54 -47.24 -19.66
CA GLY A 163 7.75 -48.06 -19.72
C GLY A 163 7.56 -49.50 -19.22
N LEU A 164 6.45 -49.82 -18.56
CA LEU A 164 6.14 -51.15 -18.04
C LEU A 164 5.49 -52.06 -19.09
N PRO A 165 5.56 -53.40 -18.92
CA PRO A 165 4.86 -54.35 -19.78
C PRO A 165 3.37 -54.01 -19.90
N ASP A 166 2.87 -54.00 -21.13
CA ASP A 166 1.49 -53.66 -21.49
C ASP A 166 1.01 -52.27 -21.04
N ALA A 167 1.86 -51.39 -20.51
CA ALA A 167 1.48 -50.09 -19.94
C ALA A 167 0.37 -50.17 -18.85
N VAL A 168 0.36 -51.27 -18.09
CA VAL A 168 -0.57 -51.49 -16.99
C VAL A 168 0.17 -51.81 -15.69
N ALA A 169 -0.17 -51.11 -14.60
CA ALA A 169 0.39 -51.37 -13.28
C ALA A 169 -0.68 -51.35 -12.19
N ALA A 170 -0.45 -52.10 -11.12
CA ALA A 170 -1.23 -51.98 -9.90
C ALA A 170 -0.48 -51.07 -8.91
N PRO A 171 -1.11 -49.99 -8.40
CA PRO A 171 -0.47 -49.08 -7.48
C PRO A 171 -0.43 -49.65 -6.06
N GLY A 172 0.72 -49.54 -5.42
CA GLY A 172 0.85 -49.59 -3.97
C GLY A 172 1.17 -48.19 -3.47
N VAL A 173 0.52 -47.77 -2.39
CA VAL A 173 0.50 -46.37 -1.97
C VAL A 173 0.82 -46.24 -0.49
N ARG A 174 1.58 -45.19 -0.15
CA ARG A 174 1.65 -44.61 1.19
C ARG A 174 1.69 -43.09 1.05
N LEU A 175 0.74 -42.41 1.68
CA LEU A 175 0.54 -40.97 1.56
C LEU A 175 0.49 -40.31 2.92
N LEU A 176 1.11 -39.14 2.99
CA LEU A 176 0.95 -38.17 4.06
C LEU A 176 0.25 -36.95 3.46
N GLU A 177 -0.94 -36.68 3.97
CA GLU A 177 -1.71 -35.48 3.69
C GLU A 177 -1.45 -34.47 4.83
N GLN A 178 -0.84 -33.34 4.49
CA GLN A 178 -0.64 -32.21 5.39
C GLN A 178 -1.50 -31.04 4.92
N ASP A 179 -2.52 -30.70 5.70
CA ASP A 179 -3.40 -29.57 5.40
C ASP A 179 -3.90 -28.92 6.70
N LEU A 180 -4.49 -27.74 6.57
CA LEU A 180 -5.25 -27.10 7.63
C LEU A 180 -6.72 -27.57 7.58
N PRO A 181 -7.35 -27.79 8.75
CA PRO A 181 -8.80 -27.89 8.83
C PRO A 181 -9.47 -26.71 8.12
N PRO A 182 -10.61 -26.91 7.44
CA PRO A 182 -11.27 -25.84 6.68
C PRO A 182 -11.60 -24.63 7.55
N GLU A 183 -11.96 -24.84 8.83
CA GLU A 183 -12.28 -23.78 9.78
C GLU A 183 -11.05 -22.93 10.14
N VAL A 184 -9.88 -23.57 10.28
CA VAL A 184 -8.61 -22.90 10.57
C VAL A 184 -8.14 -22.13 9.34
N ARG A 185 -8.28 -22.72 8.16
CA ARG A 185 -7.96 -22.08 6.86
C ARG A 185 -8.82 -20.84 6.62
N ASP A 186 -10.13 -20.94 6.83
CA ASP A 186 -11.06 -19.83 6.66
C ASP A 186 -10.82 -18.72 7.70
N ARG A 187 -10.47 -19.09 8.94
CA ARG A 187 -10.06 -18.11 9.96
C ARG A 187 -8.76 -17.41 9.56
N ALA A 188 -7.73 -18.16 9.19
CA ALA A 188 -6.44 -17.60 8.77
C ALA A 188 -6.58 -16.70 7.53
N TRP A 189 -7.46 -17.06 6.60
CA TRP A 189 -7.81 -16.23 5.44
C TRP A 189 -8.44 -14.89 5.87
N ARG A 190 -9.44 -14.92 6.77
CA ARG A 190 -10.06 -13.70 7.30
C ARG A 190 -9.09 -12.84 8.09
N ASP A 191 -8.27 -13.45 8.94
CA ASP A 191 -7.26 -12.73 9.73
C ASP A 191 -6.17 -12.12 8.82
N ALA A 192 -5.81 -12.80 7.73
CA ALA A 192 -4.88 -12.28 6.72
C ALA A 192 -5.48 -11.10 5.95
N LEU A 193 -6.75 -11.17 5.55
CA LEU A 193 -7.47 -10.06 4.91
C LEU A 193 -7.57 -8.86 5.84
N ALA A 194 -7.94 -9.06 7.11
CA ALA A 194 -8.02 -8.00 8.11
C ALA A 194 -6.64 -7.36 8.38
N ARG A 195 -5.58 -8.18 8.47
CA ARG A 195 -4.20 -7.67 8.61
C ARG A 195 -3.74 -6.90 7.37
N PHE A 196 -4.12 -7.35 6.18
CA PHE A 196 -3.79 -6.74 4.90
C PHE A 196 -4.49 -5.38 4.72
N ALA A 197 -5.80 -5.31 4.99
CA ALA A 197 -6.58 -4.08 4.98
C ALA A 197 -6.09 -3.10 6.06
N GLY A 198 -5.89 -3.61 7.28
CA GLY A 198 -5.56 -2.84 8.47
C GLY A 198 -6.80 -2.23 9.13
N GLU A 199 -6.67 -1.87 10.40
CA GLU A 199 -7.74 -1.20 11.12
C GLU A 199 -7.88 0.28 10.71
N ASP A 200 -9.10 0.80 10.71
CA ASP A 200 -9.38 2.24 10.63
C ASP A 200 -8.87 2.93 11.91
N HIS A 201 -7.57 3.19 11.98
CA HIS A 201 -7.01 4.00 13.06
C HIS A 201 -7.32 5.49 12.86
N GLU A 202 -7.58 6.15 13.98
CA GLU A 202 -8.01 7.55 14.11
C GLU A 202 -7.27 8.55 13.19
N PRO A 203 -7.96 9.65 12.79
CA PRO A 203 -7.37 10.70 11.96
C PRO A 203 -6.03 11.12 12.56
N ALA A 204 -5.02 11.22 11.68
CA ALA A 204 -3.67 11.59 12.07
C ALA A 204 -3.72 12.77 13.04
N ALA A 205 -3.24 12.57 14.27
CA ALA A 205 -2.95 13.67 15.16
C ALA A 205 -2.14 14.69 14.34
N ALA A 206 -2.64 15.92 14.27
CA ALA A 206 -2.00 17.02 13.54
C ALA A 206 -0.56 17.19 14.05
N GLY A 207 0.41 16.56 13.38
CA GLY A 207 1.79 16.48 13.89
C GLY A 207 2.69 15.41 13.28
N ASN A 208 2.18 14.36 12.63
CA ASN A 208 3.05 13.37 11.95
C ASN A 208 3.51 13.89 10.58
N THR A 209 4.55 14.73 10.56
CA THR A 209 5.24 15.11 9.33
C THR A 209 6.15 13.97 8.87
N LEU A 210 6.13 13.63 7.57
CA LEU A 210 7.11 12.71 7.01
C LEU A 210 8.49 13.39 7.00
N SER A 211 9.51 12.65 7.44
CA SER A 211 10.90 13.08 7.31
C SER A 211 11.38 12.80 5.89
N GLY A 212 12.15 13.72 5.30
CA GLY A 212 12.76 13.53 3.97
C GLY A 212 13.58 12.25 3.85
N ALA A 213 14.15 11.74 4.95
CA ALA A 213 14.89 10.48 4.96
C ALA A 213 14.03 9.23 4.65
N GLU A 214 12.72 9.29 4.90
CA GLU A 214 11.81 8.19 4.62
C GLU A 214 11.42 8.12 3.14
N LEU A 215 11.43 9.27 2.46
CA LEU A 215 10.98 9.46 1.09
C LEU A 215 12.06 9.09 0.05
N PRO A 216 11.67 8.54 -1.11
CA PRO A 216 12.51 8.42 -2.29
C PRO A 216 13.04 9.78 -2.78
N GLU A 217 14.17 9.75 -3.50
CA GLU A 217 14.82 10.94 -4.07
C GLU A 217 13.87 11.89 -4.82
N PRO A 218 13.00 11.42 -5.75
CA PRO A 218 12.10 12.31 -6.50
C PRO A 218 11.08 13.04 -5.61
N LEU A 219 10.62 12.42 -4.52
CA LEU A 219 9.63 13.02 -3.61
C LEU A 219 10.27 13.89 -2.53
N ARG A 220 11.52 13.60 -2.15
CA ARG A 220 12.26 14.37 -1.13
C ARG A 220 12.40 15.84 -1.53
N GLY A 221 12.73 16.10 -2.80
CA GLY A 221 12.88 17.47 -3.31
C GLY A 221 11.58 18.28 -3.29
N LEU A 222 10.44 17.61 -3.47
CA LEU A 222 9.12 18.25 -3.45
C LEU A 222 8.65 18.62 -2.02
N VAL A 223 8.98 17.78 -1.03
CA VAL A 223 8.61 18.00 0.39
C VAL A 223 9.54 19.00 1.08
N GLU A 224 10.85 18.91 0.83
CA GLU A 224 11.82 19.81 1.46
C GLU A 224 11.79 21.21 0.83
N GLY A 225 11.29 21.31 -0.42
CA GLY A 225 11.36 22.50 -1.25
C GLY A 225 12.80 22.79 -1.66
N ARG A 226 13.08 22.90 -2.95
CA ARG A 226 14.44 23.21 -3.41
C ARG A 226 14.79 24.66 -3.04
N GLY A 227 15.44 24.87 -1.89
CA GLY A 227 15.97 26.18 -1.49
C GLY A 227 16.00 26.42 0.01
N GLY A 228 17.17 26.20 0.62
CA GLY A 228 17.48 26.71 1.96
C GLY A 228 17.45 28.24 2.02
N ARG A 229 17.75 28.82 3.19
CA ARG A 229 17.77 30.27 3.46
C ARG A 229 18.63 31.12 2.49
N ASP A 230 19.42 30.49 1.63
CA ASP A 230 20.39 31.11 0.71
C ASP A 230 19.90 31.30 -0.73
N MET A 231 18.65 30.92 -1.06
CA MET A 231 18.16 31.09 -2.43
C MET A 231 17.80 32.56 -2.71
N ARG A 232 18.47 33.18 -3.70
CA ARG A 232 18.18 34.55 -4.14
C ARG A 232 16.85 34.57 -4.87
N HIS A 233 15.80 35.01 -4.17
CA HIS A 233 14.43 35.09 -4.67
C HIS A 233 14.11 36.37 -5.46
N ARG A 234 15.01 37.37 -5.41
CA ARG A 234 14.94 38.62 -6.18
C ARG A 234 15.94 38.62 -7.34
N THR A 235 15.52 39.12 -8.49
CA THR A 235 16.38 39.34 -9.66
C THR A 235 17.18 40.64 -9.46
N PRO A 236 18.52 40.61 -9.56
CA PRO A 236 19.34 41.82 -9.40
C PRO A 236 18.88 42.94 -10.34
N GLY A 237 18.57 44.11 -9.78
CA GLY A 237 18.10 45.27 -10.53
C GLY A 237 16.64 45.22 -11.02
N GLY A 238 15.87 44.19 -10.65
CA GLY A 238 14.42 44.16 -10.87
C GLY A 238 13.63 45.04 -9.89
N ASP A 239 12.35 45.26 -10.15
CA ASP A 239 11.50 46.17 -9.37
C ASP A 239 11.46 45.84 -7.87
N ALA A 240 11.33 44.55 -7.51
CA ALA A 240 11.38 44.10 -6.11
C ALA A 240 12.74 44.34 -5.44
N ASP A 241 13.84 44.20 -6.18
CA ASP A 241 15.20 44.42 -5.69
C ASP A 241 15.47 45.92 -5.49
N GLN A 242 15.03 46.75 -6.44
CA GLN A 242 15.10 48.21 -6.34
C GLN A 242 14.26 48.74 -5.17
N ALA A 243 13.04 48.25 -4.98
CA ALA A 243 12.17 48.67 -3.87
C ALA A 243 12.73 48.26 -2.50
N TYR A 244 13.31 47.06 -2.39
CA TYR A 244 14.01 46.62 -1.19
C TYR A 244 15.23 47.51 -0.91
N HIS A 245 16.08 47.75 -1.91
CA HIS A 245 17.27 48.59 -1.76
C HIS A 245 16.93 50.05 -1.47
N ALA A 246 15.87 50.61 -2.06
CA ALA A 246 15.41 51.97 -1.75
C ALA A 246 15.00 52.09 -0.27
N CYS A 247 14.27 51.10 0.26
CA CYS A 247 13.89 51.07 1.67
C CYS A 247 15.12 50.85 2.58
N ALA A 248 16.00 49.92 2.24
CA ALA A 248 17.23 49.65 3.00
C ALA A 248 18.15 50.87 3.04
N GLN A 249 18.35 51.56 1.91
CA GLN A 249 19.15 52.77 1.83
C GLN A 249 18.53 53.95 2.58
N ALA A 250 17.20 54.10 2.57
CA ALA A 250 16.51 55.11 3.37
C ALA A 250 16.66 54.82 4.87
N LEU A 251 16.61 53.56 5.28
CA LEU A 251 16.86 53.13 6.66
C LEU A 251 18.33 53.34 7.07
N GLU A 252 19.30 53.01 6.20
CA GLU A 252 20.72 53.26 6.44
C GLU A 252 20.99 54.77 6.59
N ARG A 253 20.42 55.61 5.71
CA ARG A 253 20.51 57.08 5.84
C ARG A 253 19.92 57.59 7.16
N ALA A 254 18.74 57.10 7.54
CA ALA A 254 18.13 57.45 8.82
C ALA A 254 19.00 57.00 10.02
N GLU A 255 19.69 55.87 9.94
CA GLU A 255 20.61 55.41 10.98
C GLU A 255 21.92 56.20 11.06
N ASP A 256 22.46 56.57 9.91
CA ASP A 256 23.60 57.47 9.80
C ASP A 256 23.26 58.83 10.41
N ASP A 257 22.05 59.34 10.15
CA ASP A 257 21.57 60.59 10.73
C ASP A 257 21.24 60.49 12.22
N VAL A 258 20.75 59.35 12.73
CA VAL A 258 20.67 59.07 14.18
C VAL A 258 22.06 59.07 14.80
N THR A 259 23.04 58.48 14.12
CA THR A 259 24.44 58.45 14.58
C THR A 259 25.06 59.84 14.57
N ALA A 260 24.75 60.66 13.57
CA ALA A 260 25.11 62.07 13.52
C ALA A 260 24.42 62.89 14.61
N LEU A 261 23.15 62.60 14.93
CA LEU A 261 22.39 63.24 16.00
C LEU A 261 23.03 63.00 17.37
N ARG A 262 23.59 61.81 17.63
CA ARG A 262 24.31 61.46 18.87
C ARG A 262 25.60 62.25 19.10
N SER A 263 26.07 63.01 18.10
CA SER A 263 27.27 63.83 18.19
C SER A 263 27.00 65.20 18.83
N LEU A 264 28.03 65.85 19.37
CA LEU A 264 27.95 67.23 19.91
C LEU A 264 27.46 68.27 18.87
N PRO A 265 27.91 68.25 17.59
CA PRO A 265 27.32 69.14 16.58
C PRO A 265 25.84 68.85 16.30
N GLY A 266 25.35 67.63 16.55
CA GLY A 266 23.92 67.28 16.51
C GLY A 266 23.08 68.03 17.55
N LEU A 267 23.68 68.45 18.68
CA LEU A 267 23.01 69.30 19.68
C LEU A 267 22.87 70.77 19.21
N LEU A 268 23.71 71.21 18.28
CA LEU A 268 23.75 72.61 17.81
C LEU A 268 23.06 72.82 16.45
N ALA A 269 23.03 71.80 15.58
CA ALA A 269 22.51 71.90 14.22
C ALA A 269 21.07 71.37 14.08
N ARG A 270 20.08 72.28 13.97
CA ARG A 270 18.65 71.93 13.73
C ARG A 270 18.44 71.19 12.39
N THR A 271 19.31 71.44 11.41
CA THR A 271 19.24 70.86 10.06
C THR A 271 19.37 69.33 10.05
N ARG A 272 19.99 68.72 11.06
CA ARG A 272 20.11 67.26 11.17
C ARG A 272 18.84 66.58 11.67
N LEU A 273 18.04 67.28 12.47
CA LEU A 273 16.74 66.76 12.91
C LEU A 273 15.75 66.72 11.74
N THR A 274 15.73 67.79 10.93
CA THR A 274 14.86 67.88 9.75
C THR A 274 15.26 66.85 8.69
N ALA A 275 16.56 66.65 8.44
CA ALA A 275 17.05 65.62 7.54
C ALA A 275 16.64 64.20 8.01
N LEU A 276 16.77 63.93 9.31
CA LEU A 276 16.35 62.66 9.88
C LEU A 276 14.83 62.42 9.79
N GLU A 277 14.02 63.46 9.98
CA GLU A 277 12.57 63.36 9.81
C GLU A 277 12.17 63.10 8.36
N GLU A 278 12.83 63.78 7.41
CA GLU A 278 12.66 63.55 5.98
C GLU A 278 13.08 62.12 5.58
N ASP A 279 14.23 61.63 6.06
CA ASP A 279 14.71 60.27 5.78
C ASP A 279 13.83 59.19 6.44
N LEU A 280 13.26 59.45 7.63
CA LEU A 280 12.30 58.55 8.25
C LEU A 280 10.97 58.53 7.48
N GLU A 281 10.46 59.67 7.04
CA GLU A 281 9.26 59.73 6.18
C GLU A 281 9.50 59.02 4.84
N GLU A 282 10.69 59.18 4.25
CA GLU A 282 11.13 58.45 3.07
C GLU A 282 11.15 56.93 3.33
N ALA A 283 11.70 56.49 4.47
CA ALA A 283 11.72 55.07 4.85
C ALA A 283 10.31 54.49 5.04
N HIS A 284 9.38 55.24 5.64
CA HIS A 284 7.98 54.81 5.79
C HIS A 284 7.27 54.73 4.43
N ARG A 285 7.49 55.70 3.53
CA ARG A 285 6.96 55.68 2.15
C ARG A 285 7.52 54.50 1.36
N ALA A 286 8.83 54.30 1.38
CA ALA A 286 9.50 53.20 0.70
C ALA A 286 9.04 51.82 1.22
N LEU A 287 8.85 51.68 2.54
CA LEU A 287 8.29 50.46 3.15
C LEU A 287 6.82 50.23 2.70
N GLY A 288 6.03 51.30 2.60
CA GLY A 288 4.66 51.26 2.06
C GLY A 288 4.62 50.77 0.63
N SER A 289 5.48 51.32 -0.24
CA SER A 289 5.62 50.89 -1.64
C SER A 289 6.09 49.43 -1.75
N TYR A 290 7.05 49.00 -0.93
CA TYR A 290 7.47 47.59 -0.90
C TYR A 290 6.35 46.66 -0.43
N ARG A 291 5.57 47.06 0.58
CA ARG A 291 4.37 46.32 1.04
C ARG A 291 3.34 46.19 -0.07
N GLU A 292 3.08 47.25 -0.84
CA GLU A 292 2.13 47.21 -1.96
C GLU A 292 2.58 46.25 -3.05
N LEU A 293 3.88 46.21 -3.36
CA LEU A 293 4.48 45.24 -4.29
C LEU A 293 4.30 43.81 -3.77
N VAL A 294 4.63 43.55 -2.50
CA VAL A 294 4.42 42.23 -1.85
C VAL A 294 2.93 41.84 -1.86
N ALA A 295 2.03 42.78 -1.59
CA ALA A 295 0.59 42.53 -1.65
C ALA A 295 0.07 42.32 -3.08
N GLY A 296 0.70 42.93 -4.09
CA GLY A 296 0.45 42.68 -5.51
C GLY A 296 0.86 41.26 -5.90
N ALA A 297 2.07 40.85 -5.50
CA ALA A 297 2.60 39.50 -5.73
C ALA A 297 1.77 38.41 -5.04
N LEU A 298 1.25 38.67 -3.83
CA LEU A 298 0.40 37.71 -3.12
C LEU A 298 -1.04 37.63 -3.65
N ARG A 299 -1.50 38.66 -4.38
CA ARG A 299 -2.83 38.70 -5.01
C ARG A 299 -2.86 38.13 -6.42
N SER A 300 -1.71 38.00 -7.09
CA SER A 300 -1.65 37.50 -8.48
C SER A 300 -2.14 36.05 -8.65
N ASP A 301 -2.27 35.31 -7.54
CA ASP A 301 -2.86 33.97 -7.44
C ASP A 301 -4.41 33.95 -7.46
N GLY A 302 -5.07 35.05 -7.09
CA GLY A 302 -6.48 35.04 -6.68
C GLY A 302 -7.48 35.64 -7.67
N GLY A 303 -7.08 35.91 -8.92
CA GLY A 303 -7.87 36.69 -9.88
C GLY A 303 -8.56 35.88 -11.00
N SER A 304 -9.90 35.83 -10.95
CA SER A 304 -10.88 35.44 -11.98
C SER A 304 -10.87 33.99 -12.52
N GLY A 305 -11.92 33.23 -12.15
CA GLY A 305 -12.60 32.20 -12.95
C GLY A 305 -11.87 30.88 -13.25
N ALA A 306 -10.58 30.93 -13.60
CA ALA A 306 -9.76 29.77 -13.92
C ALA A 306 -8.35 29.96 -13.30
N PRO A 307 -7.75 28.90 -12.73
CA PRO A 307 -6.39 28.98 -12.21
C PRO A 307 -5.41 29.32 -13.36
N PRO A 308 -4.57 30.36 -13.23
CA PRO A 308 -3.55 30.65 -14.25
C PRO A 308 -2.56 29.50 -14.33
N SER A 309 -2.05 29.21 -15.53
CA SER A 309 -0.96 28.23 -15.70
C SER A 309 0.30 28.69 -14.94
N ALA A 310 1.14 27.76 -14.49
CA ALA A 310 2.39 28.07 -13.80
C ALA A 310 3.33 28.91 -14.67
N ALA A 311 3.29 28.75 -16.00
CA ALA A 311 4.00 29.60 -16.94
C ALA A 311 3.52 31.07 -16.88
N GLU A 312 2.21 31.30 -16.79
CA GLU A 312 1.66 32.65 -16.64
C GLU A 312 1.94 33.22 -15.25
N ALA A 313 1.83 32.42 -14.19
CA ALA A 313 2.12 32.85 -12.82
C ALA A 313 3.61 33.20 -12.64
N SER A 314 4.52 32.38 -13.18
CA SER A 314 5.96 32.65 -13.17
C SER A 314 6.33 33.86 -14.02
N ALA A 315 5.70 34.07 -15.18
CA ALA A 315 5.89 35.27 -15.98
C ALA A 315 5.44 36.55 -15.25
N ARG A 316 4.31 36.48 -14.51
CA ARG A 316 3.83 37.59 -13.66
C ARG A 316 4.78 37.88 -12.50
N LEU A 317 5.32 36.85 -11.84
CA LEU A 317 6.33 37.02 -10.79
C LEU A 317 7.65 37.57 -11.34
N ALA A 318 8.07 37.12 -12.52
CA ALA A 318 9.24 37.63 -13.22
C ALA A 318 9.08 39.11 -13.60
N ALA A 319 7.88 39.53 -14.01
CA ALA A 319 7.57 40.94 -14.28
C ALA A 319 7.68 41.83 -13.03
N LEU A 320 7.50 41.27 -11.83
CA LEU A 320 7.74 41.95 -10.55
C LEU A 320 9.22 41.89 -10.09
N GLY A 321 10.12 41.33 -10.90
CA GLY A 321 11.53 41.18 -10.58
C GLY A 321 11.85 40.01 -9.64
N LEU A 322 10.98 38.98 -9.57
CA LEU A 322 11.18 37.78 -8.75
C LEU A 322 11.71 36.63 -9.59
N HIS A 323 12.64 35.86 -9.03
CA HIS A 323 13.22 34.69 -9.69
C HIS A 323 12.65 33.41 -9.10
N VAL A 324 11.84 32.70 -9.88
CA VAL A 324 11.41 31.32 -9.58
C VAL A 324 12.34 30.37 -10.36
N PRO A 325 13.06 29.45 -9.68
CA PRO A 325 13.88 28.45 -10.37
C PRO A 325 13.02 27.54 -11.25
N SER A 326 13.56 27.07 -12.39
CA SER A 326 12.84 26.09 -13.21
C SER A 326 12.74 24.75 -12.50
N ALA A 327 11.63 24.04 -12.76
CA ALA A 327 11.33 22.72 -12.22
C ALA A 327 11.50 21.61 -13.27
N ASP A 328 12.23 21.90 -14.36
CA ASP A 328 12.35 21.01 -15.52
C ASP A 328 12.82 19.60 -15.12
N GLY A 329 12.06 18.58 -15.55
CA GLY A 329 12.35 17.16 -15.29
C GLY A 329 11.99 16.65 -13.90
N VAL A 330 11.44 17.48 -13.01
CA VAL A 330 10.96 17.04 -11.68
C VAL A 330 9.65 16.24 -11.83
N GLY A 331 8.77 16.65 -12.75
CA GLY A 331 7.48 16.00 -13.00
C GLY A 331 7.58 14.54 -13.48
N ASP A 332 8.56 14.26 -14.35
CA ASP A 332 8.68 12.98 -15.06
C ASP A 332 8.92 11.77 -14.16
N ARG A 333 9.47 11.99 -12.95
CA ARG A 333 9.80 10.93 -11.98
C ARG A 333 8.87 10.85 -10.78
N ILE A 334 7.78 11.63 -10.77
CA ILE A 334 6.83 11.62 -9.65
C ILE A 334 6.11 10.27 -9.55
N GLY A 335 5.63 9.74 -10.68
CA GLY A 335 4.97 8.43 -10.72
C GLY A 335 5.87 7.30 -10.22
N GLU A 336 7.12 7.26 -10.70
CA GLU A 336 8.17 6.33 -10.25
C GLU A 336 8.40 6.45 -8.73
N GLY A 337 8.51 7.69 -8.22
CA GLY A 337 8.69 7.97 -6.80
C GLY A 337 7.53 7.51 -5.92
N LEU A 338 6.28 7.72 -6.37
CA LEU A 338 5.09 7.26 -5.66
C LEU A 338 5.01 5.73 -5.66
N ARG A 339 5.33 5.07 -6.78
CA ARG A 339 5.41 3.60 -6.88
C ARG A 339 6.49 3.02 -5.96
N GLU A 340 7.69 3.59 -5.97
CA GLU A 340 8.78 3.15 -5.09
C GLU A 340 8.41 3.34 -3.62
N PHE A 341 7.75 4.46 -3.27
CA PHE A 341 7.29 4.71 -1.91
C PHE A 341 6.21 3.70 -1.48
N ALA A 342 5.21 3.44 -2.31
CA ALA A 342 4.17 2.43 -2.04
C ALA A 342 4.80 1.05 -1.86
N GLY A 343 5.66 0.63 -2.80
CA GLY A 343 6.38 -0.63 -2.73
C GLY A 343 7.20 -0.76 -1.45
N LYS A 344 7.98 0.26 -1.08
CA LYS A 344 8.79 0.25 0.14
C LYS A 344 7.94 0.13 1.42
N LEU A 345 6.77 0.77 1.47
CA LEU A 345 5.87 0.69 2.62
C LEU A 345 5.18 -0.68 2.71
N LEU A 346 4.72 -1.22 1.58
CA LEU A 346 4.05 -2.52 1.51
C LEU A 346 5.01 -3.68 1.78
N HIS A 347 6.23 -3.65 1.26
CA HIS A 347 7.26 -4.65 1.57
C HIS A 347 7.71 -4.63 3.03
N ARG A 348 7.54 -3.50 3.74
CA ARG A 348 7.76 -3.41 5.20
C ARG A 348 6.62 -4.05 6.00
N GLY A 349 5.57 -4.54 5.36
CA GLY A 349 4.41 -5.17 5.99
C GLY A 349 3.42 -4.18 6.59
N LEU A 350 3.37 -2.94 6.09
CA LEU A 350 2.33 -1.99 6.48
C LEU A 350 1.02 -2.31 5.76
N ALA A 351 -0.09 -2.22 6.49
CA ALA A 351 -1.43 -2.44 5.95
C ALA A 351 -1.85 -1.32 4.97
N LEU A 352 -2.76 -1.64 4.05
CA LEU A 352 -3.20 -0.72 2.99
C LEU A 352 -3.69 0.63 3.52
N ARG A 353 -4.52 0.64 4.57
CA ARG A 353 -5.03 1.89 5.18
C ARG A 353 -3.92 2.74 5.79
N ALA A 354 -2.92 2.12 6.41
CA ALA A 354 -1.75 2.82 6.95
C ALA A 354 -0.90 3.44 5.83
N VAL A 355 -0.74 2.73 4.71
CA VAL A 355 -0.05 3.26 3.51
C VAL A 355 -0.85 4.43 2.92
N ALA A 356 -2.17 4.29 2.77
CA ALA A 356 -3.05 5.37 2.29
C ALA A 356 -2.97 6.63 3.18
N GLN A 357 -2.86 6.45 4.50
CA GLN A 357 -2.68 7.55 5.44
C GLN A 357 -1.33 8.27 5.20
N ARG A 358 -0.24 7.52 4.96
CA ARG A 358 1.07 8.11 4.63
C ARG A 358 1.04 8.90 3.33
N PHE A 359 0.32 8.42 2.30
CA PHE A 359 0.09 9.19 1.07
C PHE A 359 -0.78 10.44 1.29
N THR A 360 -1.74 10.39 2.22
CA THR A 360 -2.55 11.57 2.57
C THR A 360 -1.72 12.63 3.29
N VAL A 361 -0.83 12.22 4.20
CA VAL A 361 0.15 13.11 4.84
C VAL A 361 1.09 13.71 3.80
N LEU A 362 1.61 12.89 2.88
CA LEU A 362 2.45 13.36 1.77
C LEU A 362 1.72 14.41 0.93
N ALA A 363 0.48 14.15 0.53
CA ALA A 363 -0.32 15.10 -0.25
C ALA A 363 -0.47 16.44 0.48
N GLY A 364 -0.78 16.43 1.77
CA GLY A 364 -0.89 17.65 2.58
C GLY A 364 0.43 18.40 2.80
N GLN A 365 1.58 17.72 2.73
CA GLN A 365 2.90 18.36 2.82
C GLN A 365 3.37 18.95 1.48
N VAL A 366 3.04 18.28 0.36
CA VAL A 366 3.48 18.70 -0.96
C VAL A 366 2.56 19.79 -1.53
N GLU A 367 1.28 19.82 -1.17
CA GLU A 367 0.31 20.81 -1.66
C GLU A 367 0.80 22.26 -1.50
N PRO A 368 0.85 23.05 -2.60
CA PRO A 368 1.28 24.44 -2.54
C PRO A 368 0.26 25.29 -1.78
N VAL A 369 0.75 26.15 -0.89
CA VAL A 369 -0.10 27.05 -0.12
C VAL A 369 -0.45 28.29 -0.96
N PRO A 370 -1.75 28.60 -1.20
CA PRO A 370 -2.13 29.75 -2.02
C PRO A 370 -1.61 31.07 -1.42
N GLY A 371 -1.10 31.98 -2.26
CA GLY A 371 -0.58 33.29 -1.82
C GLY A 371 -1.61 34.12 -1.04
N ALA A 372 -2.90 33.96 -1.36
CA ALA A 372 -4.00 34.61 -0.66
C ALA A 372 -4.05 34.29 0.85
N SER A 373 -3.63 33.09 1.26
CA SER A 373 -3.60 32.68 2.67
C SER A 373 -2.54 33.41 3.50
N LEU A 374 -1.54 34.01 2.83
CA LEU A 374 -0.47 34.79 3.46
C LEU A 374 -0.83 36.28 3.57
N LEU A 375 -1.86 36.76 2.86
CA LEU A 375 -2.32 38.15 2.90
C LEU A 375 -2.58 38.68 4.32
N PRO A 376 -3.24 37.92 5.25
CA PRO A 376 -3.46 38.39 6.61
C PRO A 376 -2.16 38.68 7.38
N ARG A 377 -1.03 38.06 6.99
CA ARG A 377 0.27 38.25 7.64
C ARG A 377 0.95 39.56 7.20
N ILE A 378 0.60 40.13 6.05
CA ILE A 378 1.16 41.42 5.58
C ILE A 378 0.79 42.55 6.55
N ASP A 379 -0.40 42.49 7.15
CA ASP A 379 -0.84 43.50 8.09
C ASP A 379 -0.03 43.53 9.38
N ALA A 380 0.68 42.46 9.72
CA ALA A 380 1.60 42.46 10.85
C ALA A 380 2.83 43.36 10.61
N HIS A 381 3.14 43.68 9.35
CA HIS A 381 4.34 44.42 8.95
C HIS A 381 4.02 45.79 8.31
N SER A 382 2.85 46.38 8.61
CA SER A 382 2.49 47.71 8.08
C SER A 382 3.18 48.85 8.82
N ALA A 383 3.49 49.92 8.09
CA ALA A 383 4.03 51.17 8.64
C ALA A 383 3.14 51.71 9.79
N ASP A 384 1.81 51.64 9.65
CA ASP A 384 0.86 52.08 10.68
C ASP A 384 0.85 51.20 11.94
N ARG A 385 1.11 49.88 11.81
CA ARG A 385 1.26 49.02 12.99
C ARG A 385 2.61 49.23 13.66
N VAL A 386 3.68 49.43 12.88
CA VAL A 386 5.00 49.79 13.41
C VAL A 386 4.90 51.10 14.19
N ALA A 387 4.28 52.13 13.61
CA ALA A 387 4.04 53.43 14.25
C ALA A 387 3.14 53.32 15.49
N ARG A 388 2.14 52.44 15.50
CA ARG A 388 1.31 52.18 16.68
C ARG A 388 2.05 51.40 17.76
N ARG A 389 2.90 50.44 17.40
CA ARG A 389 3.69 49.62 18.32
C ARG A 389 4.73 50.48 19.03
N THR A 390 5.46 51.30 18.28
CA THR A 390 6.42 52.27 18.83
C THR A 390 5.73 53.35 19.66
N ALA A 391 4.48 53.68 19.36
CA ALA A 391 3.70 54.64 20.14
C ALA A 391 2.97 54.04 21.38
N ALA A 392 2.86 52.71 21.47
CA ALA A 392 2.22 51.97 22.56
C ALA A 392 3.24 51.37 23.54
N GLU A 393 4.41 50.94 23.05
CA GLU A 393 5.61 50.75 23.86
C GLU A 393 6.12 52.14 24.27
N GLY A 394 5.45 52.74 25.25
CA GLY A 394 5.89 54.00 25.83
C GLY A 394 7.37 53.90 26.18
N VAL A 395 8.17 54.79 25.59
CA VAL A 395 9.61 54.88 25.83
C VAL A 395 9.83 54.87 27.35
N PRO A 396 10.56 53.89 27.91
CA PRO A 396 10.94 53.95 29.31
C PRO A 396 11.68 55.26 29.52
N LEU A 397 11.10 56.17 30.32
CA LEU A 397 11.82 57.34 30.78
C LEU A 397 13.15 56.84 31.36
N PRO A 398 14.31 57.34 30.90
CA PRO A 398 15.58 56.90 31.44
C PRO A 398 15.53 57.06 32.96
N PRO A 399 16.02 56.08 33.74
CA PRO A 399 16.04 56.19 35.19
C PRO A 399 16.71 57.52 35.58
N PRO A 400 16.26 58.19 36.67
CA PRO A 400 16.82 59.47 37.05
C PRO A 400 18.33 59.31 37.13
N ALA A 401 19.06 60.02 36.27
CA ALA A 401 20.48 59.81 36.06
C ALA A 401 21.24 60.34 37.29
N VAL A 402 21.22 59.58 38.39
CA VAL A 402 21.86 59.92 39.66
C VAL A 402 23.33 60.24 39.42
N GLY A 403 23.99 59.47 38.55
CA GLY A 403 25.39 59.71 38.14
C GLY A 403 25.59 61.04 37.39
N ALA A 404 24.64 61.49 36.57
CA ALA A 404 24.72 62.77 35.86
C ALA A 404 24.52 63.95 36.83
N SER A 405 23.60 63.83 37.79
CA SER A 405 23.41 64.84 38.84
C SER A 405 24.62 64.94 39.77
N VAL A 406 25.23 63.82 40.16
CA VAL A 406 26.46 63.79 40.96
C VAL A 406 27.63 64.42 40.20
N ALA A 407 27.82 64.07 38.93
CA ALA A 407 28.87 64.64 38.09
C ALA A 407 28.65 66.15 37.85
N ALA A 408 27.40 66.60 37.67
CA ALA A 408 27.07 68.01 37.56
C ALA A 408 27.34 68.78 38.87
N GLY A 409 27.05 68.18 40.03
CA GLY A 409 27.40 68.74 41.34
C GLY A 409 28.91 68.83 41.57
N ALA A 410 29.67 67.80 41.18
CA ALA A 410 31.13 67.83 41.23
C ALA A 410 31.73 68.87 40.28
N ALA A 411 31.20 69.00 39.05
CA ALA A 411 31.60 70.03 38.10
C ALA A 411 31.31 71.45 38.63
N GLY A 412 30.14 71.64 39.26
CA GLY A 412 29.79 72.90 39.93
C GLY A 412 30.75 73.23 41.08
N ALA A 413 31.07 72.24 41.92
CA ALA A 413 32.01 72.43 43.03
C ALA A 413 33.43 72.76 42.56
N LEU A 414 33.93 72.07 41.54
CA LEU A 414 35.26 72.31 40.96
C LEU A 414 35.35 73.66 40.24
N GLY A 415 34.29 74.08 39.53
CA GLY A 415 34.24 75.37 38.84
C GLY A 415 34.16 76.57 39.78
N ALA A 416 33.68 76.35 41.02
CA ALA A 416 33.50 77.37 42.04
C ALA A 416 34.69 77.55 42.99
N LEU A 417 35.83 76.90 42.73
CA LEU A 417 37.05 76.99 43.55
C LEU A 417 37.78 78.35 43.49
N TRP A 418 37.23 79.33 42.77
CA TRP A 418 37.80 80.67 42.58
C TRP A 418 37.37 81.65 43.69
N GLN A 419 38.32 82.47 44.16
CA GLN A 419 38.06 83.57 45.09
C GLN A 419 38.06 84.94 44.38
N GLY A 420 37.23 85.89 44.83
CA GLY A 420 37.23 87.29 44.37
C GLY A 420 36.25 87.62 43.23
N PRO A 421 36.47 88.72 42.47
CA PRO A 421 35.50 89.23 41.47
C PRO A 421 35.20 88.25 40.32
N LEU A 422 36.02 87.21 40.14
CA LEU A 422 35.83 86.16 39.15
C LEU A 422 34.88 85.03 39.62
N ALA A 423 34.37 85.06 40.86
CA ALA A 423 33.37 84.11 41.35
C ALA A 423 32.11 84.07 40.48
N ALA A 424 31.81 85.14 39.74
CA ALA A 424 30.74 85.18 38.75
C ALA A 424 30.89 84.11 37.63
N LEU A 425 32.11 83.66 37.33
CA LEU A 425 32.36 82.58 36.35
C LEU A 425 31.85 81.21 36.83
N ALA A 426 31.67 81.02 38.13
CA ALA A 426 31.09 79.78 38.67
C ALA A 426 29.63 79.57 38.21
N ALA A 427 28.92 80.64 37.83
CA ALA A 427 27.57 80.57 37.27
C ALA A 427 27.53 80.02 35.83
N LEU A 428 28.67 79.97 35.12
CA LEU A 428 28.72 79.47 33.74
C LEU A 428 28.41 77.97 33.65
N VAL A 429 28.83 77.17 34.65
CA VAL A 429 28.57 75.73 34.71
C VAL A 429 27.07 75.42 34.83
N PRO A 430 26.33 75.94 35.83
CA PRO A 430 24.88 75.72 35.90
C PRO A 430 24.14 76.35 34.71
N LEU A 431 24.59 77.50 34.19
CA LEU A 431 24.01 78.08 32.96
C LEU A 431 24.21 77.18 31.73
N ALA A 432 25.36 76.50 31.59
CA ALA A 432 25.60 75.54 30.51
C ALA A 432 24.67 74.33 30.60
N PHE A 433 24.41 73.80 31.80
CA PHE A 433 23.43 72.74 32.00
C PHE A 433 21.99 73.20 31.74
N VAL A 434 21.61 74.42 32.14
CA VAL A 434 20.30 75.01 31.83
C VAL A 434 20.15 75.24 30.33
N ALA A 435 21.17 75.76 29.66
CA ALA A 435 21.19 75.96 28.21
C ALA A 435 21.07 74.62 27.46
N ALA A 436 21.83 73.59 27.86
CA ALA A 436 21.72 72.26 27.27
C ALA A 436 20.34 71.63 27.47
N ALA A 437 19.74 71.77 28.67
CA ALA A 437 18.40 71.27 28.95
C ALA A 437 17.30 72.01 28.18
N LEU A 438 17.40 73.34 28.05
CA LEU A 438 16.48 74.15 27.27
C LEU A 438 16.63 73.90 25.77
N CYS A 439 17.85 73.77 25.25
CA CYS A 439 18.11 73.40 23.87
C CYS A 439 17.59 71.99 23.55
N GLY A 440 17.89 71.00 24.40
CA GLY A 440 17.36 69.65 24.23
C GLY A 440 15.82 69.62 24.27
N ALA A 441 15.20 70.30 25.23
CA ALA A 441 13.76 70.37 25.36
C ALA A 441 13.08 71.15 24.23
N ALA A 442 13.65 72.25 23.75
CA ALA A 442 13.07 73.05 22.67
C ALA A 442 13.26 72.40 21.29
N ARG A 443 14.31 71.59 21.11
CA ARG A 443 14.60 70.93 19.83
C ARG A 443 13.86 69.60 19.66
N LEU A 444 13.59 68.89 20.75
CA LEU A 444 12.83 67.63 20.73
C LEU A 444 11.33 67.83 21.04
N ARG A 445 10.88 69.08 21.27
CA ARG A 445 9.51 69.40 21.73
C ARG A 445 8.42 69.24 20.68
N ASP A 446 8.72 69.45 19.41
CA ASP A 446 7.68 69.61 18.38
C ASP A 446 7.01 68.29 17.94
N VAL A 447 7.43 67.13 18.46
CA VAL A 447 6.86 65.83 18.04
C VAL A 447 6.35 64.96 19.19
N SER A 448 6.39 65.47 20.43
CA SER A 448 5.68 64.84 21.53
C SER A 448 4.21 65.25 21.47
N ARG A 449 3.31 64.25 21.38
CA ARG A 449 1.84 64.37 21.34
C ARG A 449 1.29 65.60 22.09
N PRO A 450 0.21 66.22 21.59
CA PRO A 450 -0.52 67.26 22.32
C PRO A 450 -1.10 66.64 23.60
N GLY A 451 -0.47 66.87 24.75
CA GLY A 451 -0.98 66.45 26.05
C GLY A 451 0.07 66.12 27.12
N GLY A 452 1.31 65.80 26.74
CA GLY A 452 2.37 65.48 27.69
C GLY A 452 3.19 66.70 28.08
N THR A 453 2.92 67.34 29.22
CA THR A 453 3.79 68.38 29.78
C THR A 453 5.06 67.76 30.37
N ALA A 454 5.98 67.32 29.51
CA ALA A 454 7.32 66.90 29.94
C ALA A 454 8.04 68.12 30.55
N ARG A 455 8.03 68.21 31.88
CA ARG A 455 8.85 69.18 32.61
C ARG A 455 10.31 68.84 32.33
N PRO A 456 11.16 69.83 31.99
CA PRO A 456 12.59 69.58 31.83
C PRO A 456 13.14 69.00 33.14
N PRO A 457 14.04 68.01 33.09
CA PRO A 457 14.62 67.42 34.29
C PRO A 457 15.42 68.50 35.02
N LEU A 458 14.88 69.01 36.13
CA LEU A 458 15.54 70.05 36.95
C LEU A 458 16.73 69.51 37.76
N GLY A 459 17.00 68.19 37.75
CA GLY A 459 18.03 67.55 38.57
C GLY A 459 19.46 68.06 38.34
N PRO A 460 20.04 67.91 37.12
CA PRO A 460 21.41 68.34 36.83
C PRO A 460 21.70 69.84 37.05
N PRO A 461 20.84 70.79 36.64
CA PRO A 461 21.10 72.21 36.89
C PRO A 461 20.98 72.59 38.37
N VAL A 462 20.05 71.97 39.11
CA VAL A 462 19.94 72.16 40.57
C VAL A 462 21.15 71.57 41.29
N ALA A 463 21.63 70.40 40.89
CA ALA A 463 22.82 69.78 41.44
C ALA A 463 24.10 70.60 41.14
N ALA A 464 24.24 71.13 39.92
CA ALA A 464 25.32 72.04 39.57
C ALA A 464 25.29 73.35 40.37
N ALA A 465 24.11 73.90 40.64
CA ALA A 465 23.96 75.09 41.48
C ALA A 465 24.32 74.81 42.95
N LEU A 466 23.84 73.70 43.52
CA LEU A 466 24.19 73.27 44.88
C LEU A 466 25.69 72.97 45.00
N GLY A 467 26.28 72.31 44.00
CA GLY A 467 27.71 72.07 43.90
C GLY A 467 28.51 73.37 43.84
N ALA A 468 28.08 74.35 43.03
CA ALA A 468 28.73 75.65 42.94
C ALA A 468 28.70 76.41 44.28
N VAL A 469 27.57 76.40 45.00
CA VAL A 469 27.49 77.01 46.34
C VAL A 469 28.46 76.33 47.31
N ALA A 470 28.51 74.99 47.34
CA ALA A 470 29.44 74.23 48.17
C ALA A 470 30.91 74.50 47.80
N GLY A 471 31.21 74.65 46.50
CA GLY A 471 32.54 74.99 46.00
C GLY A 471 33.00 76.39 46.42
N VAL A 472 32.12 77.40 46.37
CA VAL A 472 32.46 78.77 46.83
C VAL A 472 32.75 78.78 48.33
N VAL A 473 31.93 78.10 49.14
CA VAL A 473 32.13 78.03 50.60
C VAL A 473 33.44 77.34 50.96
N THR A 474 33.76 76.23 50.29
CA THR A 474 35.01 75.49 50.51
C THR A 474 36.24 76.27 50.04
N ALA A 475 36.16 76.97 48.90
CA ALA A 475 37.22 77.84 48.42
C ALA A 475 37.53 78.96 49.42
N TYR A 476 36.50 79.63 49.95
CA TYR A 476 36.65 80.73 50.90
C TYR A 476 37.27 80.27 52.22
N ALA A 477 36.92 79.08 52.70
CA ALA A 477 37.48 78.50 53.91
C ALA A 477 38.94 78.03 53.76
N ALA A 478 39.34 77.56 52.58
CA ALA A 478 40.64 76.91 52.36
C ALA A 478 41.73 77.83 51.78
N GLY A 479 41.41 79.06 51.33
CA GLY A 479 42.41 79.99 50.80
C GLY A 479 43.09 79.50 49.51
N THR A 480 42.30 79.02 48.55
CA THR A 480 42.81 78.33 47.36
C THR A 480 43.71 79.21 46.48
N PRO A 481 44.90 78.72 46.06
CA PRO A 481 45.79 79.46 45.17
C PRO A 481 45.20 79.55 43.74
N LEU A 482 45.48 80.66 43.04
CA LEU A 482 44.88 80.97 41.73
C LEU A 482 45.10 79.87 40.66
N TRP A 483 46.25 79.18 40.67
CA TRP A 483 46.53 78.10 39.72
C TRP A 483 45.59 76.89 39.93
N ALA A 484 45.22 76.58 41.17
CA ALA A 484 44.28 75.51 41.48
C ALA A 484 42.86 75.86 41.01
N GLY A 485 42.49 77.14 41.04
CA GLY A 485 41.27 77.66 40.41
C GLY A 485 41.26 77.44 38.90
N THR A 486 42.36 77.76 38.21
CA THR A 486 42.46 77.55 36.75
C THR A 486 42.35 76.08 36.36
N ALA A 487 43.02 75.18 37.10
CA ALA A 487 42.93 73.75 36.86
C ALA A 487 41.53 73.19 37.17
N GLY A 488 40.91 73.65 38.26
CA GLY A 488 39.53 73.28 38.63
C GLY A 488 38.50 73.71 37.59
N LEU A 489 38.67 74.88 36.97
CA LEU A 489 37.78 75.37 35.91
C LEU A 489 37.93 74.59 34.61
N LEU A 490 39.15 74.20 34.21
CA LEU A 490 39.36 73.34 33.04
C LEU A 490 38.77 71.94 33.24
N LEU A 491 38.93 71.36 34.44
CA LEU A 491 38.31 70.09 34.80
C LEU A 491 36.78 70.20 34.87
N ALA A 492 36.25 71.27 35.45
CA ALA A 492 34.82 71.55 35.48
C ALA A 492 34.24 71.71 34.07
N ALA A 493 34.93 72.43 33.18
CA ALA A 493 34.51 72.57 31.79
C ALA A 493 34.52 71.21 31.06
N GLY A 494 35.58 70.42 31.20
CA GLY A 494 35.68 69.08 30.59
C GLY A 494 34.58 68.12 31.08
N THR A 495 34.35 68.07 32.39
CA THR A 495 33.27 67.26 32.99
C THR A 495 31.88 67.76 32.58
N THR A 496 31.67 69.06 32.45
CA THR A 496 30.41 69.65 31.96
C THR A 496 30.15 69.26 30.51
N VAL A 497 31.15 69.35 29.63
CA VAL A 497 31.01 68.95 28.22
C VAL A 497 30.72 67.46 28.10
N GLU A 498 31.43 66.60 28.83
CA GLU A 498 31.22 65.15 28.75
C GLU A 498 29.88 64.71 29.37
N THR A 499 29.43 65.35 30.46
CA THR A 499 28.12 65.07 31.06
C THR A 499 26.96 65.55 30.18
N VAL A 500 27.07 66.75 29.58
CA VAL A 500 26.11 67.23 28.57
C VAL A 500 26.08 66.29 27.36
N ARG A 501 27.24 65.82 26.89
CA ARG A 501 27.33 64.84 25.80
C ARG A 501 26.64 63.52 26.12
N ARG A 502 26.86 62.98 27.33
CA ARG A 502 26.20 61.74 27.79
C ARG A 502 24.70 61.89 27.95
N LEU A 503 24.26 63.02 28.51
CA LEU A 503 22.84 63.32 28.68
C LEU A 503 22.16 63.47 27.32
N TRP A 504 22.79 64.18 26.38
CA TRP A 504 22.30 64.33 25.01
C TRP A 504 22.20 62.99 24.29
N ARG A 505 23.23 62.14 24.37
CA ARG A 505 23.19 60.79 23.79
C ARG A 505 22.05 59.96 24.36
N ALA A 506 21.90 59.92 25.68
CA ALA A 506 20.81 59.19 26.32
C ALA A 506 19.43 59.71 25.89
N THR A 507 19.26 61.03 25.76
CA THR A 507 18.01 61.62 25.25
C THR A 507 17.78 61.31 23.77
N ALA A 508 18.81 61.40 22.93
CA ALA A 508 18.76 61.08 21.51
C ALA A 508 18.47 59.59 21.28
N ASP A 509 19.04 58.70 22.11
CA ASP A 509 18.80 57.25 22.08
C ASP A 509 17.36 56.92 22.47
N SER A 510 16.85 57.53 23.55
CA SER A 510 15.45 57.36 23.96
C SER A 510 14.46 57.89 22.92
N TRP A 511 14.81 58.99 22.26
CA TRP A 511 14.01 59.58 21.20
C TRP A 511 14.05 58.73 19.92
N ALA A 512 15.23 58.24 19.51
CA ALA A 512 15.39 57.37 18.35
C ALA A 512 14.70 56.01 18.54
N ALA A 513 14.76 55.45 19.77
CA ALA A 513 14.04 54.23 20.13
C ALA A 513 12.52 54.39 19.97
N GLY A 514 11.97 55.56 20.33
CA GLY A 514 10.55 55.88 20.14
C GLY A 514 10.12 56.09 18.68
N ARG A 515 11.05 56.22 17.74
CA ARG A 515 10.78 56.45 16.31
C ARG A 515 10.93 55.20 15.44
N GLY A 516 11.53 54.12 15.94
CA GLY A 516 11.30 52.78 15.41
C GLY A 516 12.14 52.31 14.22
N THR A 517 13.35 52.81 13.98
CA THR A 517 14.22 52.30 12.89
C THR A 517 14.44 50.78 12.96
N VAL A 518 14.60 50.24 14.18
CA VAL A 518 14.68 48.79 14.43
C VAL A 518 13.40 48.07 14.03
N ALA A 519 12.24 48.61 14.40
CA ALA A 519 10.94 48.03 14.07
C ALA A 519 10.63 48.10 12.56
N LEU A 520 11.08 49.15 11.87
CA LEU A 520 11.02 49.26 10.41
C LEU A 520 11.92 48.22 9.73
N ARG A 521 13.12 47.96 10.25
CA ARG A 521 13.99 46.90 9.73
C ARG A 521 13.40 45.50 9.95
N GLU A 522 12.82 45.24 11.11
CA GLU A 522 12.09 44.00 11.37
C GLU A 522 10.89 43.83 10.44
N ALA A 523 10.15 44.91 10.15
CA ALA A 523 9.06 44.90 9.19
C ALA A 523 9.54 44.62 7.76
N LEU A 524 10.64 45.25 7.33
CA LEU A 524 11.26 45.00 6.02
C LEU A 524 11.72 43.54 5.88
N ALA A 525 12.40 43.00 6.89
CA ALA A 525 12.83 41.61 6.93
C ALA A 525 11.63 40.63 6.95
N GLY A 526 10.55 40.98 7.64
CA GLY A 526 9.31 40.20 7.65
C GLY A 526 8.62 40.16 6.29
N LEU A 527 8.49 41.31 5.62
CA LEU A 527 7.95 41.40 4.25
C LEU A 527 8.82 40.61 3.26
N ASP A 528 10.13 40.71 3.38
CA ASP A 528 11.04 39.97 2.52
C ASP A 528 10.97 38.44 2.75
N GLY A 529 10.82 38.03 4.01
CA GLY A 529 10.58 36.62 4.36
C GLY A 529 9.26 36.07 3.80
N LEU A 530 8.21 36.89 3.69
CA LEU A 530 6.95 36.50 3.04
C LEU A 530 7.13 36.30 1.53
N LEU A 531 7.90 37.18 0.88
CA LEU A 531 8.15 37.12 -0.56
C LEU A 531 9.08 35.94 -0.91
N ALA A 532 10.08 35.65 -0.08
CA ALA A 532 10.89 34.43 -0.17
C ALA A 532 10.06 33.16 0.07
N ARG A 533 9.05 33.23 0.94
CA ARG A 533 8.10 32.11 1.11
C ARG A 533 7.23 31.94 -0.13
N LEU A 534 6.67 33.01 -0.68
CA LEU A 534 5.86 32.96 -1.91
C LEU A 534 6.61 32.30 -3.06
N VAL A 535 7.87 32.71 -3.30
CA VAL A 535 8.72 32.11 -4.35
C VAL A 535 8.94 30.60 -4.13
N ARG A 536 9.07 30.15 -2.87
CA ARG A 536 9.17 28.73 -2.54
C ARG A 536 7.86 27.97 -2.73
N GLU A 537 6.71 28.56 -2.39
CA GLU A 537 5.40 27.93 -2.62
C GLU A 537 5.08 27.85 -4.12
N HIS A 538 5.58 28.78 -4.93
CA HIS A 538 5.46 28.77 -6.40
C HIS A 538 6.48 27.90 -7.12
N TRP A 539 7.55 27.46 -6.44
CA TRP A 539 8.51 26.54 -7.05
C TRP A 539 7.85 25.18 -7.26
N ALA A 540 7.89 24.70 -8.52
CA ALA A 540 7.28 23.44 -8.95
C ALA A 540 5.80 23.31 -8.55
N ALA A 541 5.02 24.41 -8.57
CA ALA A 541 3.65 24.41 -8.04
C ALA A 541 2.72 23.45 -8.77
N GLU A 542 2.82 23.36 -10.10
CA GLU A 542 2.05 22.40 -10.92
C GLU A 542 2.45 20.96 -10.62
N GLU A 543 3.75 20.67 -10.53
CA GLU A 543 4.29 19.35 -10.23
C GLU A 543 3.95 18.92 -8.80
N ARG A 544 3.97 19.85 -7.84
CA ARG A 544 3.57 19.63 -6.46
C ARG A 544 2.07 19.39 -6.34
N LEU A 545 1.25 20.16 -7.06
CA LEU A 545 -0.21 19.94 -7.11
C LEU A 545 -0.51 18.58 -7.74
N TYR A 546 0.12 18.27 -8.87
CA TYR A 546 0.02 16.97 -9.52
C TYR A 546 0.45 15.82 -8.60
N CYS A 547 1.57 15.96 -7.89
CA CYS A 547 2.02 14.99 -6.90
C CYS A 547 1.00 14.83 -5.75
N ALA A 548 0.41 15.92 -5.26
CA ALA A 548 -0.59 15.88 -4.21
C ALA A 548 -1.87 15.18 -4.68
N ASP A 549 -2.34 15.48 -5.90
CA ASP A 549 -3.52 14.83 -6.49
C ASP A 549 -3.27 13.35 -6.81
N ALA A 550 -2.11 13.02 -7.37
CA ALA A 550 -1.70 11.65 -7.59
C ALA A 550 -1.62 10.87 -6.26
N ALA A 551 -1.01 11.45 -5.22
CA ALA A 551 -0.95 10.84 -3.88
C ALA A 551 -2.35 10.65 -3.26
N ARG A 552 -3.28 11.59 -3.45
CA ARG A 552 -4.68 11.43 -3.02
C ARG A 552 -5.40 10.33 -3.80
N SER A 553 -5.19 10.26 -5.11
CA SER A 553 -5.77 9.22 -5.97
C SER A 553 -5.28 7.83 -5.56
N VAL A 554 -3.97 7.67 -5.33
CA VAL A 554 -3.36 6.45 -4.78
C VAL A 554 -3.94 6.12 -3.41
N ALA A 555 -4.04 7.10 -2.50
CA ALA A 555 -4.62 6.88 -1.18
C ALA A 555 -6.10 6.46 -1.25
N GLY A 556 -6.88 7.00 -2.19
CA GLY A 556 -8.25 6.60 -2.45
C GLY A 556 -8.36 5.15 -2.95
N MET A 557 -7.52 4.77 -3.91
CA MET A 557 -7.46 3.41 -4.43
C MET A 557 -7.01 2.39 -3.35
N LEU A 558 -6.01 2.73 -2.53
CA LEU A 558 -5.57 1.88 -1.42
C LEU A 558 -6.66 1.69 -0.34
N ARG A 559 -7.52 2.71 -0.11
CA ARG A 559 -8.68 2.56 0.78
C ARG A 559 -9.76 1.69 0.15
N ALA A 560 -10.09 1.92 -1.12
CA ALA A 560 -11.09 1.11 -1.83
C ALA A 560 -10.70 -0.37 -1.89
N THR A 561 -9.42 -0.67 -2.10
CA THR A 561 -8.89 -2.04 -2.07
C THR A 561 -8.92 -2.65 -0.66
N ALA A 562 -8.65 -1.86 0.38
CA ALA A 562 -8.84 -2.29 1.77
C ALA A 562 -10.31 -2.59 2.07
N ASP A 563 -11.24 -1.73 1.65
CA ASP A 563 -12.68 -1.93 1.83
C ASP A 563 -13.17 -3.19 1.08
N ALA A 564 -12.64 -3.47 -0.12
CA ALA A 564 -12.93 -4.69 -0.86
C ALA A 564 -12.41 -5.95 -0.15
N ALA A 565 -11.21 -5.89 0.46
CA ALA A 565 -10.65 -6.98 1.25
C ALA A 565 -11.46 -7.25 2.53
N ASP A 566 -11.90 -6.20 3.23
CA ASP A 566 -12.77 -6.31 4.40
C ASP A 566 -14.15 -6.89 4.03
N ALA A 567 -14.71 -6.48 2.88
CA ALA A 567 -15.96 -7.04 2.38
C ALA A 567 -15.86 -8.55 2.13
N GLU A 568 -14.76 -9.02 1.52
CA GLU A 568 -14.50 -10.45 1.32
C GLU A 568 -14.28 -11.21 2.64
N ALA A 569 -13.70 -10.57 3.66
CA ALA A 569 -13.51 -11.17 4.97
C ALA A 569 -14.85 -11.42 5.71
N LEU A 570 -15.89 -10.63 5.40
CA LEU A 570 -17.23 -10.74 6.01
C LEU A 570 -18.15 -11.75 5.29
N VAL A 571 -17.80 -12.23 4.09
CA VAL A 571 -18.61 -13.21 3.37
C VAL A 571 -18.50 -14.59 4.03
N GLU A 572 -19.52 -14.98 4.79
CA GLU A 572 -19.65 -16.34 5.32
C GLU A 572 -19.79 -17.38 4.19
N PRO A 573 -19.01 -18.47 4.21
CA PRO A 573 -19.09 -19.51 3.20
C PRO A 573 -20.37 -20.36 3.39
N GLY A 574 -21.26 -20.35 2.39
CA GLY A 574 -22.37 -21.31 2.29
C GLY A 574 -23.75 -20.74 2.01
N ARG A 575 -23.94 -19.41 2.02
CA ARG A 575 -25.22 -18.82 1.56
C ARG A 575 -25.15 -18.63 0.04
N PRO A 576 -25.92 -19.35 -0.78
CA PRO A 576 -26.07 -18.97 -2.18
C PRO A 576 -26.51 -17.51 -2.21
N ARG A 577 -25.92 -16.71 -3.10
CA ARG A 577 -26.41 -15.37 -3.41
C ARG A 577 -27.89 -15.51 -3.77
N THR A 578 -28.77 -15.33 -2.80
CA THR A 578 -30.14 -14.92 -3.07
C THR A 578 -29.98 -13.56 -3.70
N THR A 579 -30.02 -13.54 -5.03
CA THR A 579 -30.53 -12.39 -5.77
C THR A 579 -31.75 -11.93 -5.01
N THR A 580 -31.63 -10.80 -4.34
CA THR A 580 -32.72 -10.13 -3.66
C THR A 580 -33.77 -9.88 -4.73
N ALA A 581 -34.81 -10.71 -4.75
CA ALA A 581 -36.08 -10.33 -5.32
C ALA A 581 -36.47 -8.99 -4.66
N PRO A 582 -37.01 -8.02 -5.43
CA PRO A 582 -37.23 -6.68 -4.92
C PRO A 582 -38.20 -6.74 -3.75
N ALA A 583 -37.70 -6.44 -2.56
CA ALA A 583 -38.52 -6.22 -1.39
C ALA A 583 -39.36 -4.96 -1.63
N GLN A 584 -40.66 -5.14 -1.48
CA GLN A 584 -41.70 -4.12 -1.53
C GLN A 584 -41.34 -2.94 -0.61
N PRO A 585 -41.49 -1.68 -1.06
CA PRO A 585 -41.00 -0.53 -0.31
C PRO A 585 -41.84 -0.29 0.97
N PRO A 586 -41.22 -0.03 2.13
CA PRO A 586 -41.93 0.49 3.29
C PRO A 586 -42.29 1.96 3.08
N ALA A 587 -43.46 2.35 3.62
CA ALA A 587 -44.06 3.68 3.48
C ALA A 587 -43.20 4.81 4.09
N PRO A 588 -43.30 6.06 3.58
CA PRO A 588 -42.39 7.14 3.91
C PRO A 588 -42.72 7.79 5.26
N ALA A 589 -41.67 8.09 6.04
CA ALA A 589 -41.69 9.05 7.13
C ALA A 589 -40.90 10.32 6.71
N PRO A 590 -41.25 11.51 7.23
CA PRO A 590 -40.89 12.79 6.61
C PRO A 590 -39.45 13.22 6.89
N GLU A 591 -38.73 13.67 5.85
CA GLU A 591 -37.39 14.26 5.95
C GLU A 591 -37.43 15.76 6.30
N PRO A 592 -36.46 16.25 7.08
CA PRO A 592 -36.01 17.64 7.01
C PRO A 592 -34.81 17.78 6.04
N ALA A 593 -34.90 18.81 5.21
CA ALA A 593 -34.06 19.13 4.06
C ALA A 593 -32.55 19.27 4.36
N ALA A 594 -31.72 18.72 3.46
CA ALA A 594 -30.35 19.16 3.21
C ALA A 594 -30.04 19.03 1.70
N ASP A 595 -29.40 20.07 1.18
CA ASP A 595 -29.23 20.48 -0.22
C ASP A 595 -28.73 19.42 -1.24
N ASP A 596 -29.51 19.29 -2.32
CA ASP A 596 -29.23 18.55 -3.55
C ASP A 596 -28.60 19.48 -4.60
N TRP A 597 -27.27 19.61 -4.58
CA TRP A 597 -26.50 20.46 -5.51
C TRP A 597 -25.32 19.75 -6.22
N LEU A 598 -25.23 18.41 -6.19
CA LEU A 598 -24.08 17.70 -6.79
C LEU A 598 -24.40 16.53 -7.73
N ARG A 599 -25.62 16.41 -8.26
CA ARG A 599 -25.89 15.42 -9.32
C ARG A 599 -26.75 15.99 -10.46
N SER A 600 -26.11 16.80 -11.28
CA SER A 600 -26.54 17.00 -12.67
C SER A 600 -25.38 16.69 -13.62
N PRO A 601 -25.47 15.64 -14.45
CA PRO A 601 -24.62 15.53 -15.62
C PRO A 601 -25.04 16.59 -16.64
N SER A 602 -24.07 17.36 -17.12
CA SER A 602 -24.27 18.40 -18.14
C SER A 602 -24.74 17.76 -19.45
N THR A 603 -25.89 18.22 -19.93
CA THR A 603 -26.49 17.95 -21.24
C THR A 603 -25.92 18.93 -22.28
N LEU A 604 -25.57 18.40 -23.47
CA LEU A 604 -25.53 19.02 -24.82
C LEU A 604 -24.91 17.96 -25.77
N GLU A 605 -25.70 17.06 -26.34
CA GLU A 605 -26.38 17.11 -27.66
C GLU A 605 -25.50 16.83 -28.90
N ALA A 606 -25.70 15.63 -29.48
CA ALA A 606 -26.01 15.34 -30.89
C ALA A 606 -26.13 13.80 -31.01
N GLY A 607 -27.13 13.15 -31.60
CA GLY A 607 -28.22 13.54 -32.47
C GLY A 607 -28.48 12.38 -33.45
N ALA A 608 -29.58 11.65 -33.22
CA ALA A 608 -30.41 10.82 -34.12
C ALA A 608 -29.80 9.83 -35.15
N TYR A 609 -30.38 8.61 -35.13
CA TYR A 609 -30.64 7.57 -36.15
C TYR A 609 -30.16 6.19 -35.63
N GLY A 610 -30.87 5.07 -35.73
CA GLY A 610 -32.22 4.76 -36.19
C GLY A 610 -32.64 3.39 -35.62
N ASP A 611 -33.92 3.12 -35.72
CA ASP A 611 -34.65 1.92 -35.28
C ASP A 611 -34.27 0.70 -36.13
N ALA A 612 -34.03 -0.48 -35.51
CA ALA A 612 -34.08 -1.80 -36.13
C ALA A 612 -33.92 -2.96 -35.09
N ASP A 613 -35.04 -3.65 -34.88
CA ASP A 613 -35.25 -5.11 -34.85
C ASP A 613 -34.34 -6.09 -34.07
N ASP A 614 -35.06 -6.79 -33.17
CA ASP A 614 -35.20 -8.24 -33.02
C ASP A 614 -34.24 -9.14 -32.21
N ALA A 615 -34.93 -10.01 -31.45
CA ALA A 615 -34.56 -11.34 -30.96
C ALA A 615 -33.45 -11.44 -29.91
N ASP A 616 -33.83 -11.72 -28.64
CA ASP A 616 -33.12 -12.64 -27.73
C ASP A 616 -33.81 -12.77 -26.35
N THR A 617 -35.14 -12.98 -26.30
CA THR A 617 -35.82 -13.23 -25.01
C THR A 617 -36.91 -14.30 -25.12
N GLU A 618 -36.55 -15.44 -25.71
CA GLU A 618 -37.44 -16.62 -25.82
C GLU A 618 -36.93 -17.86 -25.07
N TRP A 619 -35.68 -17.88 -24.57
CA TRP A 619 -35.11 -19.04 -23.85
C TRP A 619 -35.49 -19.16 -22.36
N ALA A 620 -36.17 -18.17 -21.77
CA ALA A 620 -36.46 -18.12 -20.33
C ALA A 620 -37.86 -18.60 -19.91
N ARG A 621 -38.67 -19.16 -20.83
CA ARG A 621 -40.09 -19.52 -20.55
C ARG A 621 -40.40 -21.02 -20.51
N ALA A 622 -39.40 -21.92 -20.47
CA ALA A 622 -39.64 -23.37 -20.59
C ALA A 622 -39.82 -24.17 -19.27
N TYR A 623 -39.70 -23.59 -18.07
CA TYR A 623 -39.81 -24.38 -16.82
C TYR A 623 -40.56 -23.70 -15.68
N ALA A 624 -41.83 -23.33 -15.90
CA ALA A 624 -42.76 -23.04 -14.81
C ALA A 624 -44.10 -23.78 -15.03
N LEU A 625 -44.51 -24.54 -14.00
CA LEU A 625 -45.72 -25.34 -13.82
C LEU A 625 -45.79 -26.68 -14.60
N ASP A 626 -46.30 -27.79 -14.06
CA ASP A 626 -46.97 -28.11 -12.78
C ASP A 626 -46.95 -29.65 -12.64
N GLU A 627 -47.09 -30.21 -11.44
CA GLU A 627 -48.03 -31.31 -11.17
C GLU A 627 -48.05 -31.69 -9.68
N ARG A 628 -49.17 -31.33 -9.06
CA ARG A 628 -49.69 -31.82 -7.78
C ARG A 628 -50.20 -33.27 -7.96
N PRO A 629 -50.29 -34.07 -6.88
CA PRO A 629 -51.66 -34.41 -6.47
C PRO A 629 -51.90 -34.38 -4.95
N ALA A 630 -53.18 -34.20 -4.63
CA ALA A 630 -53.74 -34.09 -3.29
C ALA A 630 -54.08 -35.47 -2.70
N GLY A 631 -54.14 -35.53 -1.37
CA GLY A 631 -54.97 -36.50 -0.64
C GLY A 631 -54.26 -37.19 0.52
N ALA A 632 -54.39 -36.62 1.73
CA ALA A 632 -54.21 -37.38 2.97
C ALA A 632 -55.47 -38.23 3.23
N PRO A 633 -55.33 -39.37 3.94
CA PRO A 633 -55.95 -39.39 5.27
C PRO A 633 -55.16 -40.15 6.36
N GLU A 634 -55.27 -39.58 7.56
CA GLU A 634 -55.42 -40.16 8.91
C GLU A 634 -54.47 -41.22 9.52
N ALA A 635 -54.38 -41.10 10.85
CA ALA A 635 -53.32 -41.56 11.74
C ALA A 635 -53.57 -42.95 12.36
N ALA A 636 -52.47 -43.61 12.75
CA ALA A 636 -52.44 -44.63 13.82
C ALA A 636 -51.12 -44.51 14.62
N VAL A 637 -51.24 -44.62 15.95
CA VAL A 637 -50.24 -44.34 16.99
C VAL A 637 -49.39 -45.60 17.30
N PRO A 638 -48.40 -45.60 18.23
CA PRO A 638 -47.05 -46.11 18.00
C PRO A 638 -46.75 -47.45 18.70
N HIS A 639 -45.73 -48.17 18.24
CA HIS A 639 -45.11 -49.24 19.04
C HIS A 639 -43.73 -48.81 19.53
N GLN A 640 -43.64 -48.64 20.86
CA GLN A 640 -42.42 -48.56 21.62
C GLN A 640 -41.61 -49.86 21.46
N ALA A 641 -40.34 -49.72 21.10
CA ALA A 641 -39.28 -50.62 21.51
C ALA A 641 -38.23 -49.77 22.21
N GLU A 642 -37.89 -50.17 23.42
CA GLU A 642 -36.98 -49.52 24.37
C GLU A 642 -35.54 -49.36 23.84
N PRO A 643 -34.76 -48.42 24.41
CA PRO A 643 -33.53 -47.92 23.82
C PRO A 643 -32.41 -48.94 23.98
N ALA A 644 -31.90 -49.44 22.86
CA ALA A 644 -30.60 -50.07 22.83
C ALA A 644 -29.52 -48.97 22.85
N ASP A 645 -28.61 -49.13 23.80
CA ASP A 645 -27.56 -48.21 24.16
C ASP A 645 -26.76 -47.63 22.99
N SER A 646 -26.34 -46.40 23.23
CA SER A 646 -25.45 -45.56 22.46
C SER A 646 -24.06 -46.18 22.29
N TRP A 647 -23.86 -47.06 21.32
CA TRP A 647 -22.52 -47.49 20.86
C TRP A 647 -22.52 -47.81 19.36
N ASP A 648 -22.20 -46.82 18.53
CA ASP A 648 -21.21 -46.89 17.43
C ASP A 648 -21.37 -45.68 16.48
N HIS A 649 -21.03 -44.48 16.98
CA HIS A 649 -20.44 -43.45 16.12
C HIS A 649 -18.92 -43.69 16.13
N ARG A 650 -18.48 -44.79 15.51
CA ARG A 650 -17.07 -44.93 15.15
C ARG A 650 -16.82 -44.01 13.96
N PRO A 651 -15.87 -43.07 14.02
CA PRO A 651 -15.45 -42.35 12.82
C PRO A 651 -15.07 -43.38 11.76
N ALA A 652 -15.52 -43.18 10.52
CA ALA A 652 -15.12 -44.01 9.39
C ALA A 652 -13.59 -44.14 9.39
N ARG A 653 -13.08 -45.36 9.63
CA ARG A 653 -11.64 -45.60 9.77
C ARG A 653 -10.96 -45.20 8.45
N LEU A 654 -10.03 -44.24 8.53
CA LEU A 654 -9.18 -43.81 7.41
C LEU A 654 -8.47 -45.01 6.76
N PRO A 655 -8.22 -45.00 5.43
CA PRO A 655 -7.46 -46.05 4.75
C PRO A 655 -6.06 -46.21 5.35
N ARG A 656 -5.55 -47.44 5.45
CA ARG A 656 -4.25 -47.73 6.11
C ARG A 656 -3.04 -47.08 5.43
N TRP A 657 -3.15 -46.80 4.13
CA TRP A 657 -2.11 -46.14 3.36
C TRP A 657 -2.13 -44.61 3.48
N LEU A 658 -3.17 -44.02 4.10
CA LEU A 658 -3.33 -42.58 4.24
C LEU A 658 -3.11 -42.16 5.69
N HIS A 659 -2.11 -41.31 5.89
CA HIS A 659 -1.93 -40.58 7.13
C HIS A 659 -2.32 -39.12 6.92
N ARG A 660 -3.22 -38.61 7.77
CA ARG A 660 -3.59 -37.20 7.81
C ARG A 660 -2.91 -36.54 8.99
N GLU A 661 -2.19 -35.47 8.72
CA GLU A 661 -1.61 -34.59 9.72
C GLU A 661 -2.28 -33.22 9.57
N THR A 662 -3.23 -32.95 10.45
CA THR A 662 -3.95 -31.68 10.47
C THR A 662 -3.20 -30.69 11.35
N GLY A 663 -2.72 -29.61 10.73
CA GLY A 663 -2.08 -28.51 11.45
C GLY A 663 -3.08 -27.59 12.14
N GLU A 664 -2.68 -26.95 13.24
CA GLU A 664 -3.47 -25.89 13.89
C GLU A 664 -3.17 -24.50 13.32
N GLY A 665 -2.19 -24.40 12.40
CA GLY A 665 -1.66 -23.15 11.87
C GLY A 665 -0.44 -22.70 12.66
N GLY A 666 0.68 -22.51 11.98
CA GLY A 666 1.91 -22.05 12.60
C GLY A 666 1.98 -20.52 12.75
N PRO A 667 3.00 -19.99 13.44
CA PRO A 667 3.10 -18.56 13.75
C PRO A 667 3.23 -17.66 12.51
N ASP A 668 3.75 -18.17 11.40
CA ASP A 668 4.00 -17.39 10.18
C ASP A 668 2.83 -17.46 9.18
N LEU A 669 1.77 -18.23 9.48
CA LEU A 669 0.64 -18.49 8.57
C LEU A 669 -0.03 -17.20 8.10
N VAL A 670 -0.53 -16.39 9.04
CA VAL A 670 -1.27 -15.15 8.73
C VAL A 670 -0.37 -14.13 8.06
N ALA A 671 0.89 -14.02 8.49
CA ALA A 671 1.86 -13.10 7.90
C ALA A 671 2.21 -13.47 6.46
N THR A 672 2.36 -14.77 6.17
CA THR A 672 2.64 -15.26 4.82
C THR A 672 1.47 -15.02 3.88
N LEU A 673 0.24 -15.34 4.32
CA LEU A 673 -0.97 -15.08 3.55
C LEU A 673 -1.15 -13.57 3.29
N ALA A 674 -0.99 -12.71 4.30
CA ALA A 674 -1.06 -11.26 4.11
C ALA A 674 0.03 -10.73 3.14
N GLY A 675 1.23 -11.32 3.16
CA GLY A 675 2.26 -11.02 2.19
C GLY A 675 1.90 -11.45 0.77
N ASP A 676 1.28 -12.62 0.59
CA ASP A 676 0.78 -13.09 -0.71
C ASP A 676 -0.31 -12.15 -1.26
N LEU A 677 -1.21 -11.66 -0.40
CA LEU A 677 -2.22 -10.65 -0.76
C LEU A 677 -1.59 -9.31 -1.16
N THR A 678 -0.50 -8.93 -0.49
CA THR A 678 0.27 -7.72 -0.80
C THR A 678 0.91 -7.82 -2.18
N ASP A 679 1.52 -8.96 -2.51
CA ASP A 679 2.08 -9.19 -3.83
C ASP A 679 1.00 -9.20 -4.92
N ALA A 680 -0.16 -9.81 -4.65
CA ALA A 680 -1.32 -9.76 -5.56
C ALA A 680 -1.78 -8.31 -5.83
N ALA A 681 -1.84 -7.49 -4.79
CA ALA A 681 -2.21 -6.09 -4.93
C ALA A 681 -1.16 -5.31 -5.73
N MET A 682 0.13 -5.57 -5.50
CA MET A 682 1.21 -4.95 -6.28
C MET A 682 1.12 -5.32 -7.77
N ASP A 683 0.88 -6.59 -8.09
CA ASP A 683 0.68 -7.07 -9.46
C ASP A 683 -0.54 -6.40 -10.13
N ALA A 684 -1.67 -6.28 -9.41
CA ALA A 684 -2.85 -5.58 -9.91
C ALA A 684 -2.60 -4.08 -10.14
N MET A 685 -1.82 -3.43 -9.28
CA MET A 685 -1.55 -1.99 -9.34
C MET A 685 -0.55 -1.61 -10.45
N ASP A 686 0.15 -2.54 -11.08
CA ASP A 686 1.15 -2.22 -12.11
C ASP A 686 0.54 -1.45 -13.30
N ALA A 687 -0.66 -1.81 -13.73
CA ALA A 687 -1.38 -1.06 -14.76
C ALA A 687 -1.81 0.33 -14.30
N TYR A 688 -2.15 0.49 -13.01
CA TYR A 688 -2.50 1.77 -12.40
C TYR A 688 -1.29 2.70 -12.32
N TRP A 689 -0.11 2.19 -11.96
CA TRP A 689 1.12 2.99 -11.94
C TRP A 689 1.47 3.54 -13.32
N GLY A 690 1.32 2.72 -14.38
CA GLY A 690 1.47 3.20 -15.75
C GLY A 690 0.43 4.26 -16.16
N ALA A 691 -0.74 4.31 -15.52
CA ALA A 691 -1.73 5.38 -15.71
C ALA A 691 -1.38 6.63 -14.89
N VAL A 692 -0.88 6.47 -13.66
CA VAL A 692 -0.35 7.57 -12.83
C VAL A 692 0.77 8.27 -13.56
N GLU A 693 1.80 7.56 -14.03
CA GLU A 693 2.95 8.12 -14.77
C GLU A 693 2.54 8.91 -16.02
N ARG A 694 1.44 8.56 -16.67
CA ARG A 694 0.89 9.27 -17.84
C ARG A 694 -0.07 10.42 -17.49
N GLY A 695 -0.32 10.67 -16.21
CA GLY A 695 -1.31 11.65 -15.74
C GLY A 695 -2.76 11.25 -16.03
N GLN A 696 -3.01 9.97 -16.24
CA GLN A 696 -4.32 9.39 -16.60
C GLN A 696 -4.97 8.61 -15.44
N ALA A 697 -4.50 8.81 -14.20
CA ALA A 697 -5.04 8.19 -12.99
C ALA A 697 -6.40 8.76 -12.59
N GLY A 698 -7.41 8.49 -13.41
CA GLY A 698 -8.81 8.86 -13.18
C GLY A 698 -9.63 7.73 -12.57
N ALA A 699 -10.92 8.00 -12.34
CA ALA A 699 -11.86 7.06 -11.73
C ALA A 699 -11.98 5.71 -12.47
N LEU A 700 -11.81 5.71 -13.80
CA LEU A 700 -11.84 4.49 -14.61
C LEU A 700 -10.63 3.57 -14.32
N ALA A 701 -9.42 4.15 -14.23
CA ALA A 701 -8.22 3.39 -13.91
C ALA A 701 -8.28 2.81 -12.49
N ALA A 702 -8.83 3.57 -11.54
CA ALA A 702 -9.07 3.08 -10.18
C ALA A 702 -10.06 1.90 -10.15
N ARG A 703 -11.20 2.01 -10.86
CA ARG A 703 -12.20 0.93 -10.93
C ARG A 703 -11.65 -0.35 -11.56
N ASN A 704 -10.94 -0.24 -12.69
CA ASN A 704 -10.34 -1.40 -13.35
C ASN A 704 -9.33 -2.12 -12.42
N THR A 705 -8.61 -1.35 -11.61
CA THR A 705 -7.65 -1.90 -10.63
C THR A 705 -8.38 -2.58 -9.47
N GLU A 706 -9.46 -2.00 -8.97
CA GLU A 706 -10.31 -2.60 -7.93
C GLU A 706 -10.89 -3.95 -8.39
N ASP A 707 -11.43 -4.00 -9.61
CA ASP A 707 -11.96 -5.24 -10.19
C ASP A 707 -10.87 -6.29 -10.36
N ARG A 708 -9.66 -5.88 -10.79
CA ARG A 708 -8.51 -6.77 -10.91
C ARG A 708 -8.03 -7.29 -9.56
N VAL A 709 -8.01 -6.46 -8.52
CA VAL A 709 -7.69 -6.88 -7.15
C VAL A 709 -8.72 -7.93 -6.68
N ARG A 710 -10.02 -7.70 -6.89
CA ARG A 710 -11.08 -8.66 -6.53
C ARG A 710 -10.91 -10.01 -7.23
N GLU A 711 -10.53 -9.99 -8.51
CA GLU A 711 -10.21 -11.21 -9.28
C GLU A 711 -9.03 -11.96 -8.65
N LEU A 712 -7.92 -11.27 -8.36
CA LEU A 712 -6.74 -11.90 -7.76
C LEU A 712 -6.98 -12.40 -6.34
N LEU A 713 -7.80 -11.71 -5.53
CA LEU A 713 -8.24 -12.20 -4.22
C LEU A 713 -9.06 -13.49 -4.34
N SER A 714 -9.92 -13.57 -5.37
CA SER A 714 -10.71 -14.78 -5.66
C SER A 714 -9.80 -15.93 -6.09
N ASP A 715 -8.84 -15.67 -6.97
CA ASP A 715 -7.83 -16.65 -7.40
C ASP A 715 -6.99 -17.15 -6.23
N ALA A 716 -6.57 -16.25 -5.33
CA ALA A 716 -5.81 -16.58 -4.14
C ALA A 716 -6.60 -17.51 -3.21
N ARG A 717 -7.90 -17.26 -3.03
CA ARG A 717 -8.80 -18.11 -2.24
C ARG A 717 -8.98 -19.49 -2.86
N ILE A 718 -9.19 -19.55 -4.18
CA ILE A 718 -9.31 -20.82 -4.91
C ILE A 718 -7.99 -21.61 -4.83
N HIS A 719 -6.85 -20.94 -4.98
CA HIS A 719 -5.53 -21.54 -4.83
C HIS A 719 -5.33 -22.13 -3.42
N LEU A 720 -5.65 -21.37 -2.37
CA LEU A 720 -5.55 -21.81 -0.98
C LEU A 720 -6.42 -23.05 -0.70
N GLN A 721 -7.61 -23.13 -1.30
CA GLN A 721 -8.51 -24.28 -1.18
C GLN A 721 -7.98 -25.53 -1.89
N ARG A 722 -7.35 -25.37 -3.06
CA ARG A 722 -6.89 -26.51 -3.89
C ARG A 722 -5.49 -27.00 -3.54
N ASN A 723 -4.56 -26.08 -3.36
CA ASN A 723 -3.13 -26.38 -3.26
C ASN A 723 -2.59 -26.33 -1.81
N GLY A 724 -3.42 -25.86 -0.87
CA GLY A 724 -3.04 -25.66 0.53
C GLY A 724 -2.14 -24.45 0.75
N VAL A 725 -1.66 -24.25 1.98
CA VAL A 725 -0.85 -23.09 2.35
C VAL A 725 0.61 -23.25 1.91
N LEU A 726 1.13 -24.46 1.79
CA LEU A 726 2.56 -24.66 1.49
C LEU A 726 2.92 -24.25 0.05
N ALA A 727 2.00 -24.38 -0.90
CA ALA A 727 2.23 -23.96 -2.28
C ALA A 727 2.08 -22.44 -2.44
N ALA A 728 3.07 -21.79 -3.07
CA ALA A 728 2.97 -20.38 -3.39
C ALA A 728 1.98 -20.13 -4.54
N PRO A 729 1.14 -19.08 -4.45
CA PRO A 729 0.32 -18.67 -5.59
C PRO A 729 1.19 -18.05 -6.68
N ARG A 730 0.67 -18.01 -7.92
CA ARG A 730 1.40 -17.54 -9.11
C ARG A 730 1.97 -16.12 -9.01
N PHE A 731 1.29 -15.26 -8.26
CA PHE A 731 1.66 -13.84 -8.09
C PHE A 731 2.60 -13.63 -6.89
N ALA A 732 2.91 -14.66 -6.11
CA ALA A 732 3.86 -14.50 -5.00
C ALA A 732 5.27 -14.22 -5.53
N ALA A 733 5.91 -13.20 -4.98
CA ALA A 733 7.21 -12.76 -5.46
C ALA A 733 8.30 -13.80 -5.19
N ALA A 734 9.03 -14.18 -6.25
CA ALA A 734 10.03 -15.25 -6.22
C ALA A 734 11.20 -15.03 -5.23
N HIS A 735 11.39 -13.81 -4.73
CA HIS A 735 12.44 -13.48 -3.77
C HIS A 735 12.04 -13.77 -2.31
N ARG A 736 10.76 -13.99 -2.01
CA ARG A 736 10.29 -14.33 -0.65
C ARG A 736 10.46 -15.82 -0.43
N VAL A 737 11.32 -16.20 0.51
CA VAL A 737 11.44 -17.59 0.95
C VAL A 737 10.20 -17.93 1.76
N ARG A 738 9.36 -18.82 1.22
CA ARG A 738 8.17 -19.30 1.92
C ARG A 738 8.58 -20.20 3.09
N ALA A 739 7.93 -20.02 4.23
CA ALA A 739 8.17 -20.81 5.43
C ALA A 739 7.78 -22.29 5.22
N GLY A 740 8.46 -23.18 5.94
CA GLY A 740 8.21 -24.63 5.89
C GLY A 740 6.96 -25.09 6.66
N SER A 741 6.75 -26.41 6.72
CA SER A 741 5.54 -27.01 7.30
C SER A 741 5.33 -26.66 8.78
N ALA A 742 6.41 -26.57 9.56
CA ALA A 742 6.35 -26.20 10.97
C ALA A 742 5.80 -24.78 11.19
N ASN A 743 6.18 -23.84 10.34
CA ASN A 743 5.85 -22.43 10.51
C ASN A 743 4.51 -22.04 9.87
N LEU A 744 4.06 -22.76 8.84
CA LEU A 744 2.77 -22.51 8.17
C LEU A 744 1.66 -23.40 8.69
N LEU A 745 1.90 -24.71 8.82
CA LEU A 745 0.90 -25.67 9.28
C LEU A 745 1.00 -25.96 10.78
N GLY A 746 2.17 -25.78 11.40
CA GLY A 746 2.40 -26.24 12.77
C GLY A 746 2.71 -27.73 12.85
N THR A 747 3.09 -28.37 11.74
CA THR A 747 3.32 -29.82 11.63
C THR A 747 4.81 -30.17 11.57
N ASP A 748 5.16 -31.39 11.97
CA ASP A 748 6.56 -31.81 12.08
C ASP A 748 7.17 -32.11 10.68
N PRO A 749 8.19 -31.34 10.22
CA PRO A 749 8.81 -31.57 8.92
C PRO A 749 9.57 -32.92 8.83
N HIS A 750 9.91 -33.52 9.98
CA HIS A 750 10.65 -34.78 10.00
C HIS A 750 9.82 -35.95 9.47
N ARG A 751 8.49 -35.90 9.56
CA ARG A 751 7.59 -36.92 9.02
C ARG A 751 7.62 -36.99 7.50
N VAL A 752 7.68 -35.83 6.84
CA VAL A 752 7.83 -35.77 5.38
C VAL A 752 9.22 -36.30 4.99
N ALA A 753 10.26 -35.86 5.70
CA ALA A 753 11.63 -36.30 5.44
C ALA A 753 11.81 -37.81 5.63
N SER A 754 11.14 -38.41 6.61
CA SER A 754 11.16 -39.87 6.83
C SER A 754 10.41 -40.63 5.73
N LEU A 755 9.31 -40.08 5.22
CA LEU A 755 8.50 -40.70 4.17
C LEU A 755 9.21 -40.73 2.82
N VAL A 756 9.94 -39.65 2.50
CA VAL A 756 10.66 -39.48 1.24
C VAL A 756 12.08 -40.08 1.30
N GLY A 757 12.53 -40.50 2.49
CA GLY A 757 13.86 -41.08 2.74
C GLY A 757 14.10 -42.47 2.12
N ALA A 758 15.36 -42.93 2.20
CA ALA A 758 15.87 -43.99 1.31
C ALA A 758 15.33 -45.42 1.58
N GLU A 759 15.11 -45.88 2.81
CA GLU A 759 14.98 -47.34 3.05
C GLU A 759 13.99 -47.84 4.13
N SER A 760 13.66 -47.07 5.16
CA SER A 760 12.91 -47.62 6.32
C SER A 760 11.42 -47.90 6.07
N GLU A 761 10.83 -47.37 4.99
CA GLU A 761 9.37 -47.35 4.82
C GLU A 761 8.84 -48.15 3.61
N ARG A 762 9.69 -48.78 2.79
CA ARG A 762 9.20 -49.63 1.66
C ARG A 762 8.24 -50.75 2.14
N ASN A 763 8.41 -51.21 3.38
CA ASN A 763 7.60 -52.27 4.00
C ASN A 763 6.21 -51.82 4.48
N THR A 764 5.91 -50.53 4.39
CA THR A 764 4.64 -49.94 4.88
C THR A 764 3.71 -49.50 3.75
N VAL A 765 4.19 -49.55 2.51
CA VAL A 765 3.37 -49.28 1.32
C VAL A 765 2.32 -50.37 1.19
N VAL A 766 1.06 -49.95 1.09
CA VAL A 766 -0.05 -50.89 0.98
C VAL A 766 -0.40 -51.05 -0.50
N GLN A 767 -0.31 -52.28 -1.00
CA GLN A 767 -0.70 -52.58 -2.37
C GLN A 767 -2.23 -52.47 -2.50
N LEU A 768 -2.72 -51.58 -3.36
CA LEU A 768 -4.15 -51.35 -3.61
C LEU A 768 -4.73 -52.42 -4.55
N SER A 769 -4.41 -53.69 -4.30
CA SER A 769 -4.87 -54.81 -5.11
C SER A 769 -5.88 -55.66 -4.35
N SER A 770 -6.93 -56.10 -5.03
CA SER A 770 -7.79 -57.16 -4.49
C SER A 770 -6.99 -58.46 -4.31
N PRO A 771 -7.42 -59.40 -3.45
CA PRO A 771 -6.73 -60.69 -3.30
C PRO A 771 -6.62 -61.47 -4.62
N GLU A 772 -7.65 -61.38 -5.47
CA GLU A 772 -7.69 -62.01 -6.78
C GLU A 772 -6.68 -61.35 -7.75
N GLN A 773 -6.60 -60.01 -7.72
CA GLN A 773 -5.63 -59.23 -8.50
C GLN A 773 -4.19 -59.48 -8.04
N GLY A 774 -3.95 -59.61 -6.74
CA GLY A 774 -2.61 -59.84 -6.18
C GLY A 774 -1.92 -61.09 -6.76
N ALA A 775 -2.70 -62.12 -7.13
CA ALA A 775 -2.16 -63.30 -7.80
C ALA A 775 -1.63 -63.04 -9.22
N LEU A 776 -2.13 -61.99 -9.88
CA LEU A 776 -1.82 -61.59 -11.26
C LEU A 776 -0.62 -60.64 -11.37
N LEU A 777 -0.15 -60.07 -10.24
CA LEU A 777 1.00 -59.17 -10.19
C LEU A 777 2.32 -59.91 -10.41
N SER A 778 3.30 -59.23 -11.02
CA SER A 778 4.68 -59.71 -11.13
C SER A 778 5.27 -59.96 -9.74
N ARG A 779 6.01 -61.07 -9.60
CA ARG A 779 6.72 -61.41 -8.36
C ARG A 779 8.15 -60.89 -8.33
N ASP A 780 8.63 -60.34 -9.44
CA ASP A 780 9.98 -59.78 -9.52
C ASP A 780 10.02 -58.41 -8.80
N PRO A 781 10.77 -58.27 -7.69
CA PRO A 781 10.88 -57.00 -6.98
C PRO A 781 11.63 -55.94 -7.81
N ALA A 782 12.48 -56.32 -8.75
CA ALA A 782 13.22 -55.40 -9.62
C ALA A 782 12.34 -54.81 -10.74
N ALA A 783 11.21 -55.45 -11.05
CA ALA A 783 10.26 -54.97 -12.04
C ALA A 783 9.33 -53.86 -11.51
N ALA A 784 9.34 -53.59 -10.20
CA ALA A 784 8.53 -52.54 -9.60
C ALA A 784 9.22 -51.18 -9.70
N VAL A 785 8.49 -50.17 -10.20
CA VAL A 785 8.96 -48.79 -10.27
C VAL A 785 8.50 -48.03 -9.03
N TRP A 786 9.38 -47.25 -8.43
CA TRP A 786 9.08 -46.46 -7.23
C TRP A 786 9.09 -44.98 -7.57
N VAL A 787 8.04 -44.27 -7.18
CA VAL A 787 7.91 -42.83 -7.35
C VAL A 787 7.76 -42.19 -5.99
N ARG A 788 8.75 -41.38 -5.63
CA ARG A 788 8.73 -40.54 -4.43
C ARG A 788 8.36 -39.14 -4.83
N PHE A 789 7.49 -38.51 -4.07
CA PHE A 789 7.14 -37.12 -4.32
C PHE A 789 6.88 -36.36 -3.02
N ALA A 790 7.15 -35.07 -3.04
CA ALA A 790 6.89 -34.16 -1.94
C ALA A 790 6.75 -32.72 -2.45
N PRO A 791 6.09 -31.82 -1.69
CA PRO A 791 5.99 -30.42 -2.07
C PRO A 791 7.38 -29.76 -2.18
N GLU A 792 7.61 -28.94 -3.22
CA GLU A 792 8.84 -28.15 -3.34
C GLU A 792 9.05 -27.24 -2.11
N ALA A 793 7.97 -26.74 -1.51
CA ALA A 793 8.00 -25.86 -0.36
C ALA A 793 8.69 -26.44 0.88
N VAL A 794 8.72 -27.78 1.03
CA VAL A 794 9.37 -28.45 2.17
C VAL A 794 10.75 -28.99 1.82
N ARG A 795 11.25 -28.74 0.60
CA ARG A 795 12.54 -29.25 0.12
C ARG A 795 13.68 -28.92 1.06
N THR A 796 13.80 -27.65 1.45
CA THR A 796 14.88 -27.20 2.34
C THR A 796 14.86 -27.92 3.68
N ASP A 797 13.67 -28.13 4.25
CA ASP A 797 13.49 -28.82 5.53
C ASP A 797 13.84 -30.31 5.41
N VAL A 798 13.37 -30.96 4.33
CA VAL A 798 13.64 -32.37 4.03
C VAL A 798 15.12 -32.61 3.77
N GLU A 799 15.77 -31.81 2.93
CA GLU A 799 17.19 -31.91 2.66
C GLU A 799 18.03 -31.67 3.92
N THR A 800 17.59 -30.76 4.80
CA THR A 800 18.25 -30.49 6.08
C THR A 800 18.10 -31.66 7.04
N ALA A 801 16.92 -32.27 7.14
CA ALA A 801 16.69 -33.47 7.93
C ALA A 801 17.50 -34.68 7.41
N TRP A 802 17.62 -34.83 6.09
CA TRP A 802 18.46 -35.88 5.49
C TRP A 802 19.94 -35.69 5.79
N ARG A 803 20.44 -34.45 5.67
CA ARG A 803 21.82 -34.10 6.05
C ARG A 803 22.08 -34.40 7.52
N ALA A 804 21.14 -34.08 8.41
CA ALA A 804 21.25 -34.36 9.83
C ALA A 804 21.26 -35.86 10.16
N ASN A 805 20.52 -36.67 9.41
CA ASN A 805 20.40 -38.12 9.62
C ASN A 805 21.45 -38.96 8.89
N GLY A 806 22.37 -38.36 8.15
CA GLY A 806 23.44 -39.07 7.43
C GLY A 806 22.95 -39.98 6.29
N ALA A 807 21.73 -39.76 5.79
CA ALA A 807 21.17 -40.54 4.70
C ALA A 807 21.77 -40.10 3.36
N ALA A 808 22.42 -41.02 2.63
CA ALA A 808 22.90 -40.76 1.28
C ALA A 808 21.71 -40.69 0.29
N GLN A 809 21.67 -39.65 -0.55
CA GLN A 809 20.69 -39.49 -1.62
C GLN A 809 20.87 -40.60 -2.66
N HIS A 810 19.97 -41.59 -2.69
CA HIS A 810 20.06 -42.69 -3.65
C HIS A 810 19.07 -42.56 -4.83
N GLU A 811 17.95 -41.83 -4.68
CA GLU A 811 17.00 -41.49 -5.76
C GLU A 811 16.41 -40.08 -5.50
N GLU A 812 16.43 -39.20 -6.50
CA GLU A 812 15.92 -37.82 -6.38
C GLU A 812 14.38 -37.84 -6.32
N PRO A 813 13.74 -37.27 -5.28
CA PRO A 813 12.29 -37.20 -5.21
C PRO A 813 11.74 -36.23 -6.26
N LEU A 814 10.54 -36.50 -6.74
CA LEU A 814 9.78 -35.56 -7.56
C LEU A 814 9.26 -34.44 -6.66
N TRP A 815 9.77 -33.23 -6.85
CA TRP A 815 9.25 -32.06 -6.16
C TRP A 815 8.03 -31.52 -6.89
N THR A 816 6.90 -31.45 -6.19
CA THR A 816 5.61 -31.07 -6.75
C THR A 816 5.28 -29.62 -6.43
N ALA A 817 4.58 -28.94 -7.35
CA ALA A 817 4.06 -27.59 -7.10
C ALA A 817 2.95 -27.56 -6.04
N THR A 818 2.29 -28.69 -5.77
CA THR A 818 1.21 -28.78 -4.77
C THR A 818 1.76 -28.94 -3.36
N GLY A 819 1.07 -28.34 -2.39
CA GLY A 819 1.52 -28.25 -1.00
C GLY A 819 0.98 -29.34 -0.07
N ARG A 820 0.00 -30.13 -0.50
CA ARG A 820 -0.83 -30.94 0.42
C ARG A 820 -0.35 -32.38 0.62
N TYR A 821 0.28 -32.98 -0.39
CA TYR A 821 0.57 -34.41 -0.39
C TYR A 821 2.06 -34.69 -0.52
N ALA A 822 2.57 -35.57 0.32
CA ALA A 822 3.88 -36.22 0.17
C ALA A 822 3.68 -37.72 0.21
N GLY A 823 4.48 -38.48 -0.53
CA GLY A 823 4.16 -39.88 -0.73
C GLY A 823 5.18 -40.74 -1.44
N LEU A 824 4.89 -42.04 -1.36
CA LEU A 824 5.56 -43.11 -2.06
C LEU A 824 4.52 -43.94 -2.82
N ILE A 825 4.68 -44.02 -4.14
CA ILE A 825 3.88 -44.88 -5.01
C ILE A 825 4.79 -45.97 -5.57
N ARG A 826 4.38 -47.22 -5.39
CA ARG A 826 4.97 -48.41 -6.01
C ARG A 826 4.09 -48.85 -7.18
N LEU A 827 4.66 -48.89 -8.37
CA LEU A 827 4.00 -49.39 -9.57
C LEU A 827 4.44 -50.82 -9.81
N THR A 828 3.54 -51.79 -9.56
CA THR A 828 3.84 -53.21 -9.79
C THR A 828 3.20 -53.67 -11.11
N PRO A 829 3.97 -54.10 -12.11
CA PRO A 829 3.41 -54.56 -13.38
C PRO A 829 2.64 -55.88 -13.23
N LEU A 830 1.70 -56.11 -14.13
CA LEU A 830 1.00 -57.41 -14.26
C LEU A 830 1.94 -58.46 -14.88
N ARG A 831 1.66 -59.74 -14.65
CA ARG A 831 2.37 -60.83 -15.32
C ARG A 831 2.01 -60.87 -16.81
N MET A 832 2.96 -61.34 -17.62
CA MET A 832 2.76 -61.59 -19.04
C MET A 832 1.52 -62.47 -19.28
N GLY A 833 0.66 -62.04 -20.20
CA GLY A 833 -0.56 -62.77 -20.60
C GLY A 833 -1.78 -62.55 -19.71
N VAL A 834 -1.70 -61.64 -18.72
CA VAL A 834 -2.85 -61.21 -17.92
C VAL A 834 -3.67 -60.13 -18.64
N VAL A 835 -3.02 -59.25 -19.40
CA VAL A 835 -3.72 -58.22 -20.17
C VAL A 835 -4.05 -58.78 -21.55
N ASP A 836 -5.32 -58.80 -21.90
CA ASP A 836 -5.77 -59.13 -23.26
C ASP A 836 -6.18 -57.84 -23.97
N THR A 837 -5.83 -57.72 -25.26
CA THR A 837 -6.15 -56.53 -26.05
C THR A 837 -7.17 -56.88 -27.11
N VAL A 838 -8.39 -56.39 -26.95
CA VAL A 838 -9.50 -56.70 -27.85
C VAL A 838 -9.70 -55.56 -28.84
N ARG A 839 -9.82 -55.92 -30.13
CA ARG A 839 -10.49 -55.08 -31.13
C ARG A 839 -11.95 -55.51 -31.16
N PRO A 840 -12.91 -54.61 -31.03
CA PRO A 840 -14.31 -55.01 -31.09
C PRO A 840 -14.65 -55.35 -32.53
N ARG A 841 -15.34 -56.48 -32.72
CA ARG A 841 -16.22 -56.64 -33.86
C ARG A 841 -17.36 -55.64 -33.67
N HIS A 842 -17.65 -54.83 -34.68
CA HIS A 842 -18.95 -54.17 -34.78
C HIS A 842 -20.03 -55.25 -34.58
N GLY A 843 -20.96 -54.99 -33.67
CA GLY A 843 -22.05 -55.91 -33.36
C GLY A 843 -22.72 -56.37 -34.64
N ALA A 844 -22.81 -57.68 -34.78
CA ALA A 844 -23.71 -58.32 -35.72
C ALA A 844 -25.12 -57.77 -35.47
N GLU A 845 -25.76 -57.30 -36.53
CA GLU A 845 -27.22 -57.21 -36.53
C GLU A 845 -27.78 -58.59 -36.12
N PRO A 846 -28.84 -58.64 -35.30
CA PRO A 846 -29.52 -59.88 -35.08
C PRO A 846 -30.14 -60.29 -36.41
N GLU A 847 -29.57 -61.30 -37.07
CA GLU A 847 -30.28 -62.03 -38.12
C GLU A 847 -31.53 -62.64 -37.45
N THR A 848 -32.63 -61.89 -37.54
CA THR A 848 -33.98 -62.41 -37.45
C THR A 848 -34.03 -63.61 -38.37
N GLY A 849 -34.22 -64.78 -37.76
CA GLY A 849 -34.52 -65.98 -38.51
C GLY A 849 -35.73 -65.75 -39.38
N ASP A 850 -35.55 -65.88 -40.68
CA ASP A 850 -36.60 -66.39 -41.54
C ASP A 850 -36.03 -67.58 -42.28
N ALA A 851 -36.61 -68.74 -42.00
CA ALA A 851 -36.30 -69.97 -42.66
C ALA A 851 -36.99 -70.00 -44.03
N ASP A 852 -36.26 -70.57 -44.98
CA ASP A 852 -36.72 -71.36 -46.13
C ASP A 852 -36.81 -70.72 -47.53
N LEU A 853 -36.11 -71.43 -48.44
CA LEU A 853 -36.23 -71.55 -49.90
C LEU A 853 -35.39 -70.59 -50.75
N TYR A 854 -34.19 -71.03 -51.16
CA TYR A 854 -34.00 -71.84 -52.37
C TYR A 854 -32.61 -72.48 -52.39
N ALA A 855 -32.58 -73.79 -52.62
CA ALA A 855 -31.39 -74.57 -52.90
C ALA A 855 -30.80 -74.24 -54.27
N GLY A 856 -29.47 -74.31 -54.39
CA GLY A 856 -28.84 -74.73 -55.63
C GLY A 856 -27.51 -74.08 -56.00
N ARG A 857 -26.44 -74.86 -55.75
CA ARG A 857 -25.35 -75.17 -56.71
C ARG A 857 -24.03 -74.39 -56.59
N ASP A 858 -23.05 -75.12 -56.06
CA ASP A 858 -21.68 -75.36 -56.53
C ASP A 858 -20.86 -74.21 -57.13
N GLY A 859 -19.63 -74.07 -56.63
CA GLY A 859 -18.49 -73.66 -57.48
C GLY A 859 -17.43 -72.77 -56.81
N GLU A 860 -16.42 -73.44 -56.25
CA GLU A 860 -14.97 -73.15 -56.37
C GLU A 860 -14.43 -71.71 -56.40
N GLY A 861 -13.43 -71.45 -55.55
CA GLY A 861 -12.25 -70.68 -55.97
C GLY A 861 -11.63 -69.74 -54.93
N TRP A 862 -10.45 -70.16 -54.45
CA TRP A 862 -9.38 -69.41 -53.74
C TRP A 862 -9.40 -69.38 -52.21
#